data_AF-A0A1C4X425-F1
#
_entry.id   AF-A0A1C4X425-F1
#
_cell.length_a   1.000
_cell.length_b   1.000
_cell.length_c   1.000
_cell.angle_alpha   90.00
_cell.angle_beta   90.00
_cell.angle_gamma   90.00
#
_symmetry.space_group_name_H-M   'P 1'
#
loop_
_entity.id
_entity.type
_entity.pdbx_description
1 polymer ?
#
loop_
_entity_poly.entity_id
_entity_poly.type
_entity_poly.pdbx_seq_one_letter_code
_entity_poly.pdbx_strand_id
1 'polypeptide(L)'
;MRWGSRGWGIVVLGLLAGPVVGAPEPPAAPAPAAPSPTAETGYRLGYTSPERPTLTVSRAGKPQPLLSEAERGDAEQDADARAGRLVWVGRKAPTEDGADLGGALYLRRPGAGPLRLVGGPGTVAHPALSPDGRWVAFTSDRAGSADLWIVGVDGRGLRRLTDHPAEDTWPSWSPDGTRIAFGSTRADIAGDIWTVPAAGGAPVRVTDGPAAEGQPAWSPDGRRIAFTTTRFTSAGEPSTRTVAVVAAAGGPVARAVPGPGDAAEPAWSADGALAFTTTRDDPSGDVYVVRAGRVVPVATGPLPQHEPAWQGNDLLWTATEEDSTTDVWSADATGGDRRDHTARPGLSETGPAFSPDGSRLAYSAEQPDGGARIVIADATGANPQLLAPPGTVDGDRDTDPTWSPAGDAIAFTRQPSEGEAPSRILAVSVADARLLAEVPMPAYLTGSDAEPSWSPDGRQLAFTRDAVPRGSELGTPFVDRPALPGSTFTVEQTVPTPEIPPRPDIVFLVDDTRSMSLPGEGGTSVIGQLKARLREVIGNVRSTRPDAWFGLATFTGYSSEDGEYDENVYYPRQPLTGDDEAVQHAVDALTATDSHDVENWFYALWQLAANDRIGFRPDSSRVVVLISDTWSVDQSFPPPGDGTIEKDKLIRALRAAGIAVIGVPISGAEYEEGLNKDGVAGEIAEKTGGGLTADSGPAGMIDKIQQAIRELTITVHPSATCQHGLSVEFDPNPAEVKAGRRAVFQEIVSVAPGAVPGSVLRCTLRFDLDPPDAGKELVQELIVRVAQPGLPLVRVDDVQQEPTGPDGARVTYTASAVDAAGRPLPVRCQPPSGSLFPIGQTVVTCTATDRAGRTGSDTALIVVTDPEARGRRIWLARLDGDLSDLVTVTDQHDLSARVGEACPSRSDDQAPAWSPDGSAIAFSDSGDDLCVAAPDGSGARHPLVPGDRDGRAVTDPAWSPDGRRIAVALLDDGEGPGFPSAVPADIVVLPSAGGPATAVIRGVGRQPAFQRLPRPDLTLTVSAAGVPAYVGGGPITVTFTVRNATGLPADNVWLDVTTPAPLAPPASADPRCGAGRRLCLLGTLRPGARQVVTVVLPARAAVTAVVAGRLTATVRGVPAARTAQAPVRVLAPQIRVDPLIGPPGFVTAASGANFPPGARVRLRWAPGITTTPDTVTAGPDGSFRTQLLVLRKDTLGPRDLTAARVSGPAFGPVRAPEPFLVVPRELGPPVFAGRG
;
A
#
# COMPACT_ATOMS: atom_id res chain seq x y z
N MET A 1 37.54 22.17 38.77
CA MET A 1 38.70 23.00 39.16
C MET A 1 39.12 23.86 37.97
N ARG A 2 39.86 24.95 38.25
CA ARG A 2 39.95 26.23 37.52
C ARG A 2 40.76 26.26 36.20
N TRP A 3 40.29 27.20 35.35
CA TRP A 3 40.84 28.02 34.25
C TRP A 3 42.35 28.30 34.07
N GLY A 4 42.70 28.64 32.81
CA GLY A 4 43.74 29.62 32.38
C GLY A 4 44.41 29.23 31.05
N SER A 5 44.90 30.07 30.13
CA SER A 5 44.86 31.52 29.84
C SER A 5 45.64 31.75 28.51
N ARG A 6 45.43 32.91 27.88
CA ARG A 6 45.86 33.37 26.53
C ARG A 6 47.37 33.60 26.30
N GLY A 7 47.75 33.71 25.03
CA GLY A 7 48.94 34.46 24.54
C GLY A 7 48.73 35.09 23.15
N TRP A 8 49.12 36.36 22.98
CA TRP A 8 49.18 37.19 21.74
C TRP A 8 50.66 37.62 21.53
N GLY A 9 51.23 37.65 20.32
CA GLY A 9 51.36 38.87 19.47
C GLY A 9 52.83 39.14 19.07
N ILE A 10 53.16 39.52 17.82
CA ILE A 10 53.77 40.79 17.31
C ILE A 10 54.07 40.55 15.80
N VAL A 11 53.55 41.24 14.76
CA VAL A 11 53.63 42.63 14.22
C VAL A 11 54.93 43.00 13.47
N VAL A 12 54.80 43.39 12.17
CA VAL A 12 55.69 44.30 11.41
C VAL A 12 54.81 45.19 10.48
N LEU A 13 55.24 46.45 10.28
CA LEU A 13 54.53 47.62 9.73
C LEU A 13 55.18 48.12 8.42
N GLY A 14 54.42 48.75 7.50
CA GLY A 14 54.98 49.59 6.41
C GLY A 14 54.03 50.07 5.28
N LEU A 15 53.48 51.28 5.47
CA LEU A 15 52.72 52.27 4.62
C LEU A 15 53.15 52.43 3.12
N LEU A 16 52.49 53.10 2.14
CA LEU A 16 51.19 53.76 1.83
C LEU A 16 51.23 54.22 0.34
N ALA A 17 50.12 54.14 -0.42
CA ALA A 17 49.77 55.02 -1.56
C ALA A 17 48.25 54.91 -1.88
N GLY A 18 47.54 56.04 -2.03
CA GLY A 18 46.11 56.10 -2.42
C GLY A 18 45.90 56.55 -3.89
N PRO A 19 44.71 57.05 -4.29
CA PRO A 19 43.41 56.37 -4.36
C PRO A 19 42.81 56.42 -5.79
N VAL A 20 41.98 55.44 -6.18
CA VAL A 20 40.92 55.63 -7.20
C VAL A 20 39.67 54.88 -6.75
N VAL A 21 38.58 55.63 -6.65
CA VAL A 21 37.25 55.18 -6.24
C VAL A 21 36.59 54.44 -7.41
N GLY A 22 36.33 53.15 -7.24
CA GLY A 22 35.32 52.40 -8.00
C GLY A 22 34.07 52.25 -7.14
N ALA A 23 32.91 52.60 -7.69
CA ALA A 23 31.62 52.51 -7.01
C ALA A 23 31.30 51.05 -6.61
N PRO A 24 30.64 50.81 -5.45
CA PRO A 24 30.23 49.47 -5.05
C PRO A 24 29.14 48.96 -6.00
N GLU A 25 29.37 47.74 -6.49
CA GLU A 25 28.38 46.93 -7.20
C GLU A 25 27.15 46.72 -6.30
N PRO A 26 25.90 46.89 -6.80
CA PRO A 26 24.73 46.65 -5.98
C PRO A 26 24.71 45.18 -5.53
N PRO A 27 24.32 44.86 -4.28
CA PRO A 27 24.22 43.49 -3.85
C PRO A 27 23.29 42.73 -4.80
N ALA A 28 23.76 41.58 -5.29
CA ALA A 28 22.94 40.66 -6.07
C ALA A 28 21.60 40.48 -5.35
N ALA A 29 20.50 40.66 -6.09
CA ALA A 29 19.17 40.43 -5.56
C ALA A 29 19.14 39.08 -4.85
N PRO A 30 18.60 38.98 -3.61
CA PRO A 30 18.47 37.69 -2.96
C PRO A 30 17.73 36.77 -3.93
N ALA A 31 18.31 35.59 -4.18
CA ALA A 31 17.60 34.53 -4.88
C ALA A 31 16.20 34.44 -4.24
N PRO A 32 15.12 34.34 -5.03
CA PRO A 32 13.78 34.21 -4.46
C PRO A 32 13.85 33.08 -3.44
N ALA A 33 13.50 33.39 -2.19
CA ALA A 33 13.37 32.38 -1.16
C ALA A 33 12.53 31.25 -1.74
N ALA A 34 13.01 30.01 -1.63
CA ALA A 34 12.18 28.86 -1.94
C ALA A 34 10.86 29.06 -1.19
N PRO A 35 9.70 28.93 -1.88
CA PRO A 35 8.42 29.13 -1.22
C PRO A 35 8.36 28.25 0.04
N SER A 36 8.02 28.85 1.17
CA SER A 36 7.77 28.14 2.42
C SER A 36 6.77 27.00 2.19
N PRO A 37 6.95 25.81 2.79
CA PRO A 37 6.12 24.64 2.53
C PRO A 37 4.80 24.69 3.32
N THR A 38 3.99 25.74 3.12
CA THR A 38 2.74 25.94 3.90
C THR A 38 1.48 26.04 3.04
N ALA A 39 1.46 25.50 1.82
CA ALA A 39 0.20 25.39 1.07
C ALA A 39 0.20 24.17 0.13
N GLU A 40 -0.79 23.30 0.34
CA GLU A 40 -1.20 22.14 -0.47
C GLU A 40 -0.26 20.91 -0.39
N THR A 41 -0.26 20.21 0.75
CA THR A 41 -0.09 18.75 0.67
C THR A 41 -1.30 18.21 -0.07
N GLY A 42 -1.12 17.78 -1.31
CA GLY A 42 -2.17 17.23 -2.16
C GLY A 42 -2.69 15.86 -1.71
N TYR A 43 -2.63 15.56 -0.42
CA TYR A 43 -3.06 14.29 0.17
C TYR A 43 -3.55 14.43 1.62
N ARG A 44 -4.32 13.43 2.07
CA ARG A 44 -4.53 13.06 3.48
C ARG A 44 -3.90 11.70 3.74
N LEU A 45 -3.57 11.41 5.00
CA LEU A 45 -3.04 10.13 5.44
C LEU A 45 -4.16 9.35 6.13
N GLY A 46 -4.68 8.32 5.48
CA GLY A 46 -5.56 7.34 6.11
C GLY A 46 -4.77 6.28 6.88
N TYR A 47 -5.44 5.65 7.83
CA TYR A 47 -4.87 4.64 8.72
C TYR A 47 -5.96 3.85 9.44
N THR A 48 -5.61 2.69 9.96
CA THR A 48 -6.44 1.90 10.88
C THR A 48 -6.15 2.33 12.32
N SER A 49 -7.16 2.47 13.16
CA SER A 49 -6.99 2.91 14.55
C SER A 49 -8.08 2.40 15.49
N PRO A 50 -7.75 2.05 16.75
CA PRO A 50 -8.74 1.84 17.80
C PRO A 50 -9.21 3.15 18.48
N GLU A 51 -8.83 4.33 17.96
CA GLU A 51 -9.21 5.63 18.52
C GLU A 51 -10.73 5.78 18.63
N ARG A 52 -11.20 6.27 19.79
CA ARG A 52 -12.61 6.57 20.06
C ARG A 52 -12.77 7.90 20.79
N PRO A 53 -13.30 8.95 20.15
CA PRO A 53 -13.59 10.23 20.80
C PRO A 53 -14.70 10.10 21.84
N THR A 54 -14.47 10.61 23.04
CA THR A 54 -15.42 10.62 24.15
C THR A 54 -15.41 11.94 24.89
N LEU A 55 -16.51 12.24 25.60
CA LEU A 55 -16.59 13.42 26.45
C LEU A 55 -16.04 13.13 27.85
N THR A 56 -15.10 13.94 28.29
CA THR A 56 -14.47 13.87 29.61
C THR A 56 -14.76 15.11 30.42
N VAL A 57 -14.85 14.94 31.75
CA VAL A 57 -15.04 16.03 32.71
C VAL A 57 -13.98 15.98 33.80
N SER A 58 -13.50 17.15 34.24
CA SER A 58 -12.68 17.26 35.45
C SER A 58 -13.58 17.53 36.64
N ARG A 59 -13.76 16.53 37.53
CA ARG A 59 -14.39 16.75 38.85
C ARG A 59 -13.36 16.57 39.95
N ALA A 60 -13.33 17.52 40.89
CA ALA A 60 -12.34 17.55 41.96
C ALA A 60 -10.87 17.46 41.47
N GLY A 61 -10.60 17.97 40.26
CA GLY A 61 -9.27 17.97 39.65
C GLY A 61 -8.84 16.64 39.02
N LYS A 62 -9.76 15.68 38.85
CA LYS A 62 -9.47 14.39 38.19
C LYS A 62 -10.33 14.22 36.92
N PRO A 63 -9.71 13.89 35.77
CA PRO A 63 -10.42 13.44 34.58
C PRO A 63 -11.28 12.21 34.87
N GLN A 64 -12.49 12.20 34.35
CA GLN A 64 -13.38 11.04 34.37
C GLN A 64 -14.39 11.15 33.21
N PRO A 65 -14.82 10.01 32.64
CA PRO A 65 -15.78 10.06 31.55
C PRO A 65 -17.12 10.68 31.95
N LEU A 66 -17.68 11.51 31.07
CA LEU A 66 -18.91 12.25 31.32
C LEU A 66 -20.18 11.44 31.03
N LEU A 67 -20.08 10.50 30.11
CA LEU A 67 -21.15 9.60 29.65
C LEU A 67 -20.91 8.20 30.20
N SER A 68 -21.97 7.52 30.63
CA SER A 68 -21.90 6.08 30.93
C SER A 68 -21.71 5.26 29.66
N GLU A 69 -21.23 4.03 29.78
CA GLU A 69 -21.01 3.12 28.64
C GLU A 69 -22.29 2.90 27.81
N ALA A 70 -23.46 2.81 28.45
CA ALA A 70 -24.75 2.71 27.77
C ALA A 70 -25.22 4.01 27.07
N GLU A 71 -24.68 5.17 27.48
CA GLU A 71 -25.03 6.46 26.89
C GLU A 71 -24.15 6.81 25.69
N ARG A 72 -22.88 6.38 25.69
CA ARG A 72 -21.89 6.68 24.65
C ARG A 72 -22.23 6.01 23.32
N GLY A 73 -22.01 6.75 22.24
CA GLY A 73 -21.89 6.28 20.87
C GLY A 73 -20.42 6.07 20.47
N ASP A 74 -20.20 5.86 19.19
CA ASP A 74 -18.90 5.52 18.62
C ASP A 74 -17.95 6.73 18.62
N ALA A 75 -18.48 7.94 18.46
CA ALA A 75 -17.70 9.16 18.69
C ALA A 75 -18.55 10.23 19.36
N GLU A 76 -18.02 10.90 20.37
CA GLU A 76 -18.69 11.97 21.10
C GLU A 76 -17.76 13.18 21.20
N GLN A 77 -18.15 14.30 20.62
CA GLN A 77 -17.32 15.49 20.45
C GLN A 77 -18.13 16.79 20.49
N ASP A 78 -17.45 17.94 20.39
CA ASP A 78 -18.06 19.26 20.23
C ASP A 78 -19.07 19.60 21.35
N ALA A 79 -18.74 19.28 22.60
CA ALA A 79 -19.67 19.49 23.71
C ALA A 79 -19.84 20.98 24.08
N ASP A 80 -21.06 21.39 24.42
CA ASP A 80 -21.33 22.65 25.11
C ASP A 80 -22.33 22.44 26.25
N ALA A 81 -22.17 23.20 27.33
CA ALA A 81 -22.98 23.06 28.53
C ALA A 81 -23.42 24.41 29.10
N ARG A 82 -24.74 24.59 29.23
CA ARG A 82 -25.37 25.80 29.78
C ARG A 82 -26.66 25.44 30.52
N ALA A 83 -26.97 26.21 31.57
CA ALA A 83 -28.21 26.06 32.36
C ALA A 83 -28.50 24.62 32.82
N GLY A 84 -27.46 23.86 33.19
CA GLY A 84 -27.56 22.46 33.62
C GLY A 84 -27.82 21.45 32.48
N ARG A 85 -27.86 21.89 31.22
CA ARG A 85 -28.00 21.04 30.03
C ARG A 85 -26.65 20.87 29.36
N LEU A 86 -26.50 19.74 28.68
CA LEU A 86 -25.34 19.38 27.87
C LEU A 86 -25.83 19.09 26.45
N VAL A 87 -25.19 19.68 25.45
CA VAL A 87 -25.30 19.28 24.05
C VAL A 87 -23.94 18.83 23.55
N TRP A 88 -23.96 17.96 22.55
CA TRP A 88 -22.75 17.48 21.90
C TRP A 88 -23.11 16.91 20.54
N VAL A 89 -22.09 16.70 19.71
CA VAL A 89 -22.21 15.93 18.48
C VAL A 89 -21.81 14.51 18.78
N GLY A 90 -22.72 13.59 18.52
CA GLY A 90 -22.47 12.17 18.66
C GLY A 90 -22.60 11.46 17.32
N ARG A 91 -21.79 10.44 17.11
CA ARG A 91 -22.00 9.40 16.10
C ARG A 91 -22.41 8.14 16.84
N LYS A 92 -23.57 7.61 16.49
CA LYS A 92 -23.99 6.28 16.92
C LYS A 92 -24.08 5.42 15.67
N ALA A 93 -23.73 4.14 15.81
CA ALA A 93 -23.66 3.13 14.76
C ALA A 93 -24.55 3.44 13.57
N PRO A 94 -24.00 3.40 12.34
CA PRO A 94 -24.78 3.68 11.15
C PRO A 94 -26.05 2.83 11.16
N THR A 95 -27.21 3.48 11.17
CA THR A 95 -28.45 2.84 10.73
C THR A 95 -28.21 2.31 9.32
N GLU A 96 -28.97 1.30 8.84
CA GLU A 96 -28.81 0.71 7.49
C GLU A 96 -28.64 1.74 6.35
N ASP A 97 -29.11 2.98 6.54
CA ASP A 97 -29.00 4.11 5.60
C ASP A 97 -27.77 5.05 5.77
N GLY A 98 -26.82 4.78 6.69
CA GLY A 98 -25.61 5.61 6.87
C GLY A 98 -25.84 7.04 7.41
N ALA A 99 -27.01 7.29 8.01
CA ALA A 99 -27.53 8.65 8.27
C ALA A 99 -26.79 9.49 9.32
N ASP A 100 -25.87 8.91 10.11
CA ASP A 100 -25.20 9.57 11.23
C ASP A 100 -23.67 9.75 11.04
N LEU A 101 -23.10 9.39 9.88
CA LEU A 101 -21.67 9.62 9.57
C LEU A 101 -21.30 11.11 9.56
N GLY A 102 -22.26 12.00 9.25
CA GLY A 102 -22.11 13.45 9.34
C GLY A 102 -22.21 14.02 10.77
N GLY A 103 -22.44 13.17 11.77
CA GLY A 103 -22.73 13.56 13.16
C GLY A 103 -24.23 13.82 13.41
N ALA A 104 -24.68 13.55 14.63
CA ALA A 104 -26.00 13.90 15.11
C ALA A 104 -25.92 14.76 16.37
N LEU A 105 -26.85 15.71 16.51
CA LEU A 105 -26.93 16.59 17.67
C LEU A 105 -27.68 15.89 18.81
N TYR A 106 -27.02 15.74 19.96
CA TYR A 106 -27.62 15.17 21.16
C TYR A 106 -27.80 16.23 22.27
N LEU A 107 -28.76 15.98 23.15
CA LEU A 107 -29.06 16.79 24.32
C LEU A 107 -29.26 15.91 25.55
N ARG A 108 -28.63 16.28 26.68
CA ARG A 108 -28.88 15.70 28.01
C ARG A 108 -29.42 16.78 28.95
N ARG A 109 -30.54 16.47 29.61
CA ARG A 109 -31.16 17.33 30.64
C ARG A 109 -30.78 16.82 32.04
N PRO A 110 -30.83 17.68 33.08
CA PRO A 110 -30.60 17.23 34.45
C PRO A 110 -31.49 16.03 34.81
N GLY A 111 -30.88 14.92 35.22
CA GLY A 111 -31.60 13.71 35.66
C GLY A 111 -32.31 12.91 34.55
N ALA A 112 -32.05 13.19 33.27
CA ALA A 112 -32.58 12.44 32.14
C ALA A 112 -31.46 11.92 31.24
N GLY A 113 -31.73 10.84 30.50
CA GLY A 113 -30.79 10.30 29.51
C GLY A 113 -30.65 11.17 28.24
N PRO A 114 -29.68 10.85 27.36
CA PRO A 114 -29.47 11.50 26.08
C PRO A 114 -30.70 11.46 25.15
N LEU A 115 -30.94 12.55 24.43
CA LEU A 115 -31.97 12.68 23.40
C LEU A 115 -31.35 13.17 22.09
N ARG A 116 -31.54 12.44 20.98
CA ARG A 116 -31.18 12.90 19.63
C ARG A 116 -32.14 14.01 19.18
N LEU A 117 -31.61 15.19 18.88
CA LEU A 117 -32.37 16.36 18.43
C LEU A 117 -32.40 16.50 16.90
N VAL A 118 -31.25 16.31 16.24
CA VAL A 118 -31.08 16.49 14.79
C VAL A 118 -30.13 15.44 14.25
N GLY A 119 -30.44 14.87 13.08
CA GLY A 119 -29.55 14.04 12.26
C GLY A 119 -29.97 14.10 10.79
N GLY A 120 -29.49 13.17 9.96
CA GLY A 120 -29.80 13.10 8.52
C GLY A 120 -28.68 13.58 7.60
N PRO A 121 -28.91 13.68 6.27
CA PRO A 121 -27.86 13.97 5.31
C PRO A 121 -27.27 15.36 5.51
N GLY A 122 -25.94 15.42 5.63
CA GLY A 122 -25.16 16.64 5.86
C GLY A 122 -24.45 16.66 7.22
N THR A 123 -23.41 17.47 7.34
CA THR A 123 -22.64 17.61 8.57
C THR A 123 -23.45 18.28 9.68
N VAL A 124 -23.24 17.85 10.92
CA VAL A 124 -23.70 18.51 12.14
C VAL A 124 -22.49 18.71 13.04
N ALA A 125 -22.07 19.95 13.22
CA ALA A 125 -20.85 20.28 13.96
C ALA A 125 -21.05 21.52 14.85
N HIS A 126 -20.17 21.68 15.84
CA HIS A 126 -20.04 22.89 16.66
C HIS A 126 -21.36 23.41 17.28
N PRO A 127 -22.08 22.61 18.09
CA PRO A 127 -23.30 23.03 18.73
C PRO A 127 -23.02 24.00 19.89
N ALA A 128 -23.90 24.99 20.05
CA ALA A 128 -23.84 25.96 21.14
C ALA A 128 -25.23 26.16 21.74
N LEU A 129 -25.36 25.95 23.05
CA LEU A 129 -26.58 26.18 23.81
C LEU A 129 -26.79 27.67 24.06
N SER A 130 -28.04 28.11 23.91
CA SER A 130 -28.44 29.44 24.35
C SER A 130 -28.26 29.60 25.87
N PRO A 131 -28.03 30.82 26.38
CA PRO A 131 -27.83 31.05 27.82
C PRO A 131 -29.02 30.59 28.68
N ASP A 132 -30.24 30.65 28.12
CA ASP A 132 -31.46 30.17 28.79
C ASP A 132 -31.71 28.67 28.59
N GLY A 133 -30.87 27.96 27.84
CA GLY A 133 -30.95 26.53 27.57
C GLY A 133 -32.17 26.10 26.77
N ARG A 134 -32.78 27.00 25.98
CA ARG A 134 -33.96 26.72 25.14
C ARG A 134 -33.64 26.40 23.68
N TRP A 135 -32.51 26.87 23.18
CA TRP A 135 -32.13 26.74 21.78
C TRP A 135 -30.72 26.21 21.62
N VAL A 136 -30.47 25.54 20.51
CA VAL A 136 -29.14 25.09 20.10
C VAL A 136 -28.85 25.67 18.72
N ALA A 137 -27.74 26.40 18.59
CA ALA A 137 -27.20 26.81 17.30
C ALA A 137 -26.11 25.82 16.89
N PHE A 138 -25.97 25.50 15.60
CA PHE A 138 -24.97 24.54 15.11
C PHE A 138 -24.63 24.83 13.64
N THR A 139 -23.50 24.29 13.18
CA THR A 139 -23.08 24.36 11.77
C THR A 139 -23.64 23.16 11.00
N SER A 140 -24.15 23.40 9.79
CA SER A 140 -24.55 22.32 8.89
C SER A 140 -24.50 22.70 7.42
N ASP A 141 -24.02 21.78 6.59
CA ASP A 141 -23.96 21.90 5.13
C ASP A 141 -25.20 21.36 4.40
N ARG A 142 -26.26 20.99 5.14
CA ARG A 142 -27.50 20.39 4.61
C ARG A 142 -28.22 21.19 3.51
N ALA A 143 -27.81 22.43 3.26
CA ALA A 143 -28.33 23.30 2.20
C ALA A 143 -27.29 23.62 1.10
N GLY A 144 -26.18 22.88 1.03
CA GLY A 144 -25.13 22.99 0.00
C GLY A 144 -23.93 23.86 0.38
N SER A 145 -24.01 24.64 1.46
CA SER A 145 -22.91 25.42 2.05
C SER A 145 -22.97 25.30 3.56
N ALA A 146 -21.82 25.41 4.25
CA ALA A 146 -21.80 25.42 5.71
C ALA A 146 -22.47 26.71 6.23
N ASP A 147 -23.63 26.55 6.84
CA ASP A 147 -24.41 27.64 7.39
C ASP A 147 -24.72 27.41 8.87
N LEU A 148 -25.16 28.48 9.55
CA LEU A 148 -25.68 28.38 10.91
C LEU A 148 -27.14 27.96 10.88
N TRP A 149 -27.46 26.96 11.69
CA TRP A 149 -28.81 26.47 11.93
C TRP A 149 -29.14 26.60 13.41
N ILE A 150 -30.44 26.69 13.71
CA ILE A 150 -30.93 26.72 15.09
C ILE A 150 -32.12 25.78 15.24
N VAL A 151 -32.19 25.10 16.39
CA VAL A 151 -33.27 24.18 16.75
C VAL A 151 -33.63 24.34 18.23
N GLY A 152 -34.90 24.10 18.57
CA GLY A 152 -35.35 24.07 19.95
C GLY A 152 -34.85 22.82 20.68
N VAL A 153 -34.67 22.91 22.00
CA VAL A 153 -34.30 21.75 22.86
C VAL A 153 -35.42 20.70 23.00
N ASP A 154 -36.57 20.94 22.37
CA ASP A 154 -37.67 19.99 22.18
C ASP A 154 -37.62 19.30 20.80
N GLY A 155 -36.59 19.58 20.00
CA GLY A 155 -36.39 19.05 18.65
C GLY A 155 -37.20 19.77 17.57
N ARG A 156 -37.94 20.83 17.91
CA ARG A 156 -38.80 21.55 16.97
C ARG A 156 -38.18 22.86 16.51
N GLY A 157 -38.73 23.40 15.43
CA GLY A 157 -38.36 24.74 14.94
C GLY A 157 -36.97 24.81 14.32
N LEU A 158 -36.46 23.69 13.77
CA LEU A 158 -35.24 23.67 12.97
C LEU A 158 -35.35 24.69 11.83
N ARG A 159 -34.45 25.66 11.79
CA ARG A 159 -34.40 26.68 10.74
C ARG A 159 -32.97 27.13 10.45
N ARG A 160 -32.73 27.47 9.19
CA ARG A 160 -31.50 28.12 8.73
C ARG A 160 -31.46 29.57 9.27
N LEU A 161 -30.34 29.96 9.87
CA LEU A 161 -30.12 31.29 10.45
C LEU A 161 -29.33 32.20 9.51
N THR A 162 -28.31 31.65 8.83
CA THR A 162 -27.54 32.35 7.80
C THR A 162 -27.78 31.72 6.44
N ASP A 163 -27.88 32.54 5.41
CA ASP A 163 -28.05 32.11 4.03
C ASP A 163 -27.08 32.89 3.15
N HIS A 164 -25.87 32.35 2.99
CA HIS A 164 -24.84 32.96 2.17
C HIS A 164 -23.96 31.89 1.53
N PRO A 165 -23.44 32.09 0.30
CA PRO A 165 -22.45 31.19 -0.30
C PRO A 165 -21.07 31.21 0.38
N ALA A 166 -20.96 31.74 1.60
CA ALA A 166 -19.74 31.76 2.38
C ALA A 166 -19.91 30.71 3.46
N GLU A 167 -18.82 30.08 3.88
CA GLU A 167 -18.84 29.19 5.03
C GLU A 167 -19.01 30.02 6.30
N ASP A 168 -20.10 29.74 7.03
CA ASP A 168 -20.46 30.34 8.31
C ASP A 168 -20.44 29.23 9.39
N THR A 169 -19.47 29.28 10.30
CA THR A 169 -19.13 28.17 11.22
C THR A 169 -18.88 28.60 12.67
N TRP A 170 -18.83 27.64 13.60
CA TRP A 170 -18.55 27.84 15.04
C TRP A 170 -19.45 28.89 15.74
N PRO A 171 -20.77 28.66 15.85
CA PRO A 171 -21.67 29.59 16.53
C PRO A 171 -21.35 29.72 18.03
N SER A 172 -21.44 30.93 18.58
CA SER A 172 -21.32 31.21 20.01
C SER A 172 -22.33 32.24 20.46
N TRP A 173 -23.17 31.90 21.44
CA TRP A 173 -24.22 32.79 21.93
C TRP A 173 -23.69 33.93 22.81
N SER A 174 -24.24 35.13 22.63
CA SER A 174 -24.05 36.21 23.59
C SER A 174 -24.71 35.85 24.94
N PRO A 175 -24.18 36.31 26.08
CA PRO A 175 -24.73 35.98 27.40
C PRO A 175 -26.18 36.42 27.63
N ASP A 176 -26.63 37.43 26.87
CA ASP A 176 -28.01 37.92 26.88
C ASP A 176 -28.95 37.14 25.93
N GLY A 177 -28.42 36.20 25.14
CA GLY A 177 -29.17 35.39 24.19
C GLY A 177 -29.67 36.13 22.94
N THR A 178 -29.26 37.38 22.73
CA THR A 178 -29.79 38.21 21.63
C THR A 178 -29.01 38.08 20.33
N ARG A 179 -27.75 37.64 20.39
CA ARG A 179 -26.82 37.56 19.25
C ARG A 179 -26.03 36.25 19.26
N ILE A 180 -25.54 35.87 18.09
CA ILE A 180 -24.62 34.75 17.89
C ILE A 180 -23.38 35.28 17.18
N ALA A 181 -22.19 35.05 17.73
CA ALA A 181 -20.91 35.23 17.03
C ALA A 181 -20.56 33.97 16.23
N PHE A 182 -19.88 34.14 15.10
CA PHE A 182 -19.49 33.03 14.22
C PHE A 182 -18.31 33.42 13.33
N GLY A 183 -17.57 32.43 12.83
CA GLY A 183 -16.57 32.63 11.77
C GLY A 183 -17.25 32.69 10.41
N SER A 184 -16.84 33.60 9.53
CA SER A 184 -17.41 33.74 8.18
C SER A 184 -16.38 34.12 7.14
N THR A 185 -16.43 33.44 5.99
CA THR A 185 -15.57 33.72 4.82
C THR A 185 -16.13 34.82 3.90
N ARG A 186 -17.15 35.56 4.36
CA ARG A 186 -17.95 36.49 3.55
C ARG A 186 -17.24 37.77 3.11
N ALA A 187 -16.28 38.27 3.90
CA ALA A 187 -15.51 39.48 3.59
C ALA A 187 -14.02 39.22 3.37
N ASP A 188 -13.49 38.18 4.01
CA ASP A 188 -12.16 37.65 3.80
C ASP A 188 -12.26 36.12 3.71
N ILE A 189 -11.62 35.52 2.71
CA ILE A 189 -11.62 34.06 2.59
C ILE A 189 -10.85 33.37 3.72
N ALA A 190 -9.91 34.05 4.36
CA ALA A 190 -9.23 33.52 5.53
C ALA A 190 -10.19 33.34 6.72
N GLY A 191 -11.35 34.02 6.69
CA GLY A 191 -12.35 34.00 7.75
C GLY A 191 -12.20 35.20 8.69
N ASP A 192 -13.32 35.87 8.98
CA ASP A 192 -13.44 36.91 9.99
C ASP A 192 -14.46 36.51 11.06
N ILE A 193 -14.47 37.20 12.19
CA ILE A 193 -15.53 37.07 13.20
C ILE A 193 -16.69 38.01 12.87
N TRP A 194 -17.89 37.44 12.85
CA TRP A 194 -19.15 38.13 12.61
C TRP A 194 -20.12 37.90 13.75
N THR A 195 -21.16 38.73 13.82
CA THR A 195 -22.30 38.54 14.71
C THR A 195 -23.61 38.64 13.94
N VAL A 196 -24.62 37.85 14.31
CA VAL A 196 -25.96 37.89 13.74
C VAL A 196 -27.00 37.92 14.86
N PRO A 197 -28.14 38.63 14.72
CA PRO A 197 -29.24 38.51 15.67
C PRO A 197 -29.75 37.07 15.75
N ALA A 198 -30.00 36.56 16.96
CA ALA A 198 -30.50 35.19 17.15
C ALA A 198 -31.88 34.96 16.51
N ALA A 199 -32.69 36.03 16.40
CA ALA A 199 -33.97 36.02 15.70
C ALA A 199 -33.85 35.94 14.16
N GLY A 200 -32.63 36.02 13.61
CA GLY A 200 -32.37 36.20 12.18
C GLY A 200 -32.25 37.67 11.78
N GLY A 201 -31.59 37.94 10.66
CA GLY A 201 -31.34 39.29 10.15
C GLY A 201 -29.97 39.43 9.50
N ALA A 202 -29.58 40.67 9.21
CA ALA A 202 -28.30 40.96 8.57
C ALA A 202 -27.12 40.77 9.56
N PRO A 203 -26.10 39.97 9.22
CA PRO A 203 -24.89 39.87 10.01
C PRO A 203 -24.02 41.13 9.98
N VAL A 204 -23.26 41.36 11.05
CA VAL A 204 -22.33 42.48 11.25
C VAL A 204 -20.93 41.94 11.51
N ARG A 205 -19.95 42.44 10.75
CA ARG A 205 -18.53 42.09 10.90
C ARG A 205 -17.96 42.71 12.18
N VAL A 206 -17.24 41.91 12.98
CA VAL A 206 -16.63 42.35 14.25
C VAL A 206 -15.14 42.61 14.08
N THR A 207 -14.44 41.75 13.35
CA THR A 207 -13.00 41.87 13.12
C THR A 207 -12.70 42.19 11.67
N ASP A 208 -11.62 42.94 11.44
CA ASP A 208 -11.06 43.17 10.11
C ASP A 208 -9.53 42.94 10.09
N GLY A 209 -9.02 42.47 8.95
CA GLY A 209 -7.59 42.28 8.71
C GLY A 209 -7.26 40.98 7.96
N PRO A 210 -6.04 40.87 7.39
CA PRO A 210 -5.63 39.73 6.59
C PRO A 210 -5.11 38.58 7.47
N ALA A 211 -5.97 38.01 8.30
CA ALA A 211 -5.66 36.87 9.16
C ALA A 211 -6.78 35.83 9.07
N ALA A 212 -6.46 34.57 9.31
CA ALA A 212 -7.49 33.54 9.44
C ALA A 212 -8.07 33.60 10.85
N GLU A 213 -9.38 33.80 10.97
CA GLU A 213 -10.07 33.98 12.25
C GLU A 213 -11.31 33.08 12.35
N GLY A 214 -11.45 32.36 13.46
CA GLY A 214 -12.53 31.40 13.69
C GLY A 214 -12.70 31.01 15.16
N GLN A 215 -13.59 30.05 15.43
CA GLN A 215 -13.88 29.52 16.77
C GLN A 215 -14.15 30.62 17.83
N PRO A 216 -15.14 31.53 17.62
CA PRO A 216 -15.41 32.58 18.57
C PRO A 216 -16.03 32.05 19.86
N ALA A 217 -15.72 32.70 20.98
CA ALA A 217 -16.32 32.45 22.28
C ALA A 217 -16.63 33.77 23.00
N TRP A 218 -17.92 33.99 23.28
CA TRP A 218 -18.37 35.17 24.03
C TRP A 218 -17.90 35.17 25.48
N SER A 219 -17.41 36.31 25.95
CA SER A 219 -17.09 36.48 27.37
C SER A 219 -18.37 36.52 28.21
N PRO A 220 -18.33 36.04 29.48
CA PRO A 220 -19.52 35.96 30.34
C PRO A 220 -20.19 37.30 30.61
N ASP A 221 -19.41 38.39 30.56
CA ASP A 221 -19.86 39.76 30.76
C ASP A 221 -20.45 40.43 29.50
N GLY A 222 -20.41 39.75 28.35
CA GLY A 222 -20.94 40.27 27.08
C GLY A 222 -20.10 41.40 26.46
N ARG A 223 -18.87 41.63 26.92
CA ARG A 223 -18.05 42.76 26.46
C ARG A 223 -17.03 42.38 25.41
N ARG A 224 -16.62 41.10 25.35
CA ARG A 224 -15.53 40.62 24.52
C ARG A 224 -15.89 39.31 23.83
N ILE A 225 -15.19 39.03 22.73
CA ILE A 225 -15.21 37.75 22.03
C ILE A 225 -13.77 37.28 21.94
N ALA A 226 -13.50 36.08 22.47
CA ALA A 226 -12.25 35.36 22.25
C ALA A 226 -12.36 34.57 20.94
N PHE A 227 -11.26 34.36 20.22
CA PHE A 227 -11.27 33.61 18.95
C PHE A 227 -9.86 33.14 18.58
N THR A 228 -9.78 32.11 17.74
CA THR A 228 -8.53 31.60 17.17
C THR A 228 -8.10 32.48 16.00
N THR A 229 -6.83 32.87 15.92
CA THR A 229 -6.31 33.76 14.87
C THR A 229 -4.85 33.48 14.48
N THR A 230 -4.50 33.73 13.21
CA THR A 230 -3.11 33.76 12.72
C THR A 230 -2.50 35.17 12.67
N ARG A 231 -3.20 36.19 13.19
CA ARG A 231 -2.80 37.62 13.12
C ARG A 231 -1.42 37.91 13.71
N PHE A 232 -0.90 37.03 14.56
CA PHE A 232 0.35 37.24 15.27
C PHE A 232 1.51 36.36 14.77
N THR A 233 1.37 35.76 13.59
CA THR A 233 2.49 35.09 12.90
C THR A 233 3.49 36.13 12.38
N SER A 234 4.79 35.89 12.62
CA SER A 234 5.87 36.73 12.10
C SER A 234 6.11 36.48 10.60
N ALA A 235 6.49 37.52 9.85
CA ALA A 235 6.82 37.36 8.44
C ALA A 235 8.01 36.41 8.23
N GLY A 236 7.81 35.32 7.47
CA GLY A 236 8.82 34.29 7.20
C GLY A 236 8.69 33.02 8.03
N GLU A 237 7.81 32.99 9.03
CA GLU A 237 7.53 31.81 9.86
C GLU A 237 6.31 31.02 9.34
N PRO A 238 6.22 29.70 9.65
CA PRO A 238 4.99 28.93 9.43
C PRO A 238 3.80 29.60 10.14
N SER A 239 2.60 29.51 9.55
CA SER A 239 1.39 30.10 10.15
C SER A 239 1.08 29.48 11.51
N THR A 240 1.32 30.23 12.58
CA THR A 240 1.01 29.83 13.96
C THR A 240 -0.34 30.39 14.39
N ARG A 241 -1.22 29.53 14.91
CA ARG A 241 -2.53 29.92 15.48
C ARG A 241 -2.35 30.37 16.93
N THR A 242 -3.16 31.33 17.38
CA THR A 242 -3.22 31.70 18.79
C THR A 242 -4.61 32.20 19.16
N VAL A 243 -4.92 32.24 20.45
CA VAL A 243 -6.18 32.81 20.93
C VAL A 243 -6.02 34.30 21.20
N ALA A 244 -6.93 35.09 20.61
CA ALA A 244 -7.02 36.53 20.77
C ALA A 244 -8.39 36.96 21.30
N VAL A 245 -8.51 38.22 21.69
CA VAL A 245 -9.76 38.85 22.12
C VAL A 245 -10.00 40.17 21.40
N VAL A 246 -11.28 40.45 21.11
CA VAL A 246 -11.78 41.73 20.58
C VAL A 246 -12.98 42.20 21.39
N ALA A 247 -13.26 43.50 21.41
CA ALA A 247 -14.51 44.01 21.96
C ALA A 247 -15.71 43.52 21.12
N ALA A 248 -16.85 43.24 21.75
CA ALA A 248 -18.05 42.74 21.06
C ALA A 248 -18.64 43.72 20.03
N ALA A 249 -18.27 45.00 20.10
CA ALA A 249 -18.62 46.03 19.12
C ALA A 249 -17.60 46.16 17.97
N GLY A 250 -16.55 45.32 17.96
CA GLY A 250 -15.39 45.46 17.10
C GLY A 250 -14.32 46.39 17.68
N GLY A 251 -13.17 46.46 17.01
CA GLY A 251 -12.03 47.29 17.42
C GLY A 251 -10.70 46.54 17.43
N PRO A 252 -9.68 47.05 18.15
CA PRO A 252 -8.35 46.45 18.14
C PRO A 252 -8.35 45.05 18.75
N VAL A 253 -7.65 44.12 18.08
CA VAL A 253 -7.45 42.73 18.51
C VAL A 253 -6.19 42.61 19.35
N ALA A 254 -6.29 41.93 20.50
CA ALA A 254 -5.16 41.68 21.40
C ALA A 254 -5.01 40.18 21.72
N ARG A 255 -3.78 39.70 21.90
CA ARG A 255 -3.53 38.31 22.34
C ARG A 255 -4.16 38.07 23.72
N ALA A 256 -4.81 36.92 23.88
CA ALA A 256 -5.41 36.50 25.15
C ALA A 256 -4.52 35.50 25.91
N VAL A 257 -3.71 34.72 25.20
CA VAL A 257 -2.82 33.69 25.75
C VAL A 257 -1.32 34.09 25.54
N PRO A 258 -0.42 33.89 26.53
CA PRO A 258 1.01 34.16 26.39
C PRO A 258 1.75 33.08 25.56
N GLY A 259 2.77 33.46 24.77
CA GLY A 259 3.67 32.51 24.05
C GLY A 259 3.63 32.61 22.51
N PRO A 260 4.58 32.01 21.77
CA PRO A 260 4.73 32.21 20.32
C PRO A 260 3.71 31.49 19.41
N GLY A 261 2.71 30.79 19.95
CA GLY A 261 1.46 30.47 19.24
C GLY A 261 1.32 29.03 18.73
N ASP A 262 0.34 28.33 19.29
CA ASP A 262 -0.27 27.07 18.87
C ASP A 262 -1.64 26.86 19.56
N ALA A 263 -2.25 27.96 20.04
CA ALA A 263 -3.46 27.91 20.87
C ALA A 263 -4.74 28.09 20.02
N ALA A 264 -5.77 27.27 20.28
CA ALA A 264 -7.06 27.28 19.58
C ALA A 264 -8.24 26.99 20.53
N GLU A 265 -9.46 26.98 19.99
CA GLU A 265 -10.70 26.54 20.68
C GLU A 265 -10.94 27.22 22.04
N PRO A 266 -11.03 28.55 22.08
CA PRO A 266 -11.23 29.26 23.34
C PRO A 266 -12.59 28.93 23.96
N ALA A 267 -12.63 28.72 25.28
CA ALA A 267 -13.88 28.58 26.02
C ALA A 267 -13.85 29.30 27.37
N TRP A 268 -14.84 30.18 27.57
CA TRP A 268 -14.98 30.97 28.80
C TRP A 268 -15.75 30.20 29.88
N SER A 269 -15.18 30.19 31.09
CA SER A 269 -15.91 29.84 32.32
C SER A 269 -16.80 30.99 32.77
N ALA A 270 -17.79 30.71 33.63
CA ALA A 270 -18.67 31.74 34.17
C ALA A 270 -17.92 32.80 35.02
N ASP A 271 -16.79 32.44 35.64
CA ASP A 271 -15.96 33.35 36.46
C ASP A 271 -14.85 34.06 35.66
N GLY A 272 -14.78 33.86 34.33
CA GLY A 272 -13.87 34.58 33.44
C GLY A 272 -12.48 33.96 33.28
N ALA A 273 -12.31 32.68 33.58
CA ALA A 273 -11.17 31.89 33.11
C ALA A 273 -11.36 31.51 31.64
N LEU A 274 -10.25 31.31 30.91
CA LEU A 274 -10.25 30.97 29.48
C LEU A 274 -9.53 29.65 29.27
N ALA A 275 -10.26 28.60 28.91
CA ALA A 275 -9.71 27.34 28.46
C ALA A 275 -9.34 27.42 26.97
N PHE A 276 -8.35 26.64 26.54
CA PHE A 276 -7.91 26.55 25.15
C PHE A 276 -7.16 25.23 24.91
N THR A 277 -7.12 24.81 23.65
CA THR A 277 -6.34 23.68 23.15
C THR A 277 -4.97 24.16 22.68
N THR A 278 -3.89 23.41 22.91
CA THR A 278 -2.53 23.73 22.43
C THR A 278 -1.74 22.47 22.09
N THR A 279 -0.95 22.51 21.03
CA THR A 279 -0.06 21.40 20.62
C THR A 279 1.38 21.58 21.11
N ARG A 280 1.57 22.39 22.16
CA ARG A 280 2.90 22.80 22.63
C ARG A 280 3.73 21.63 23.15
N ASP A 281 3.10 20.81 23.96
CA ASP A 281 3.77 19.72 24.69
C ASP A 281 3.47 18.36 24.02
N ASP A 282 2.31 18.23 23.37
CA ASP A 282 1.92 17.06 22.57
C ASP A 282 1.36 17.48 21.18
N PRO A 283 1.84 16.90 20.05
CA PRO A 283 1.27 17.17 18.72
C PRO A 283 -0.20 16.74 18.58
N SER A 284 -0.68 15.80 19.40
CA SER A 284 -2.07 15.37 19.48
C SER A 284 -2.97 16.40 20.19
N GLY A 285 -2.40 17.42 20.83
CA GLY A 285 -3.10 18.54 21.46
C GLY A 285 -3.58 18.29 22.89
N ASP A 286 -3.38 19.31 23.72
CA ASP A 286 -3.63 19.33 25.15
C ASP A 286 -4.57 20.48 25.56
N VAL A 287 -5.28 20.30 26.68
CA VAL A 287 -6.19 21.33 27.22
C VAL A 287 -5.54 22.09 28.36
N TYR A 288 -5.49 23.41 28.20
CA TYR A 288 -4.91 24.37 29.15
C TYR A 288 -5.92 25.43 29.56
N VAL A 289 -5.69 26.07 30.72
CA VAL A 289 -6.50 27.18 31.21
C VAL A 289 -5.63 28.39 31.57
N VAL A 290 -6.08 29.58 31.14
CA VAL A 290 -5.59 30.87 31.62
C VAL A 290 -6.49 31.37 32.75
N ARG A 291 -5.91 31.54 33.95
CA ARG A 291 -6.59 32.14 35.11
C ARG A 291 -5.69 33.18 35.75
N ALA A 292 -6.18 34.41 35.89
CA ALA A 292 -5.43 35.54 36.43
C ALA A 292 -4.03 35.74 35.79
N GLY A 293 -3.91 35.49 34.49
CA GLY A 293 -2.64 35.62 33.74
C GLY A 293 -1.69 34.43 33.84
N ARG A 294 -2.03 33.37 34.58
CA ARG A 294 -1.26 32.13 34.67
C ARG A 294 -1.85 31.06 33.77
N VAL A 295 -0.99 30.41 32.97
CA VAL A 295 -1.32 29.23 32.14
C VAL A 295 -1.08 27.97 32.96
N VAL A 296 -2.06 27.07 33.01
CA VAL A 296 -1.99 25.81 33.78
C VAL A 296 -2.50 24.65 32.92
N PRO A 297 -1.77 23.52 32.84
CA PRO A 297 -2.27 22.32 32.17
C PRO A 297 -3.46 21.74 32.93
N VAL A 298 -4.47 21.25 32.20
CA VAL A 298 -5.62 20.55 32.78
C VAL A 298 -5.68 19.11 32.34
N ALA A 299 -5.50 18.85 31.05
CA ALA A 299 -5.41 17.50 30.48
C ALA A 299 -4.20 17.45 29.56
N THR A 300 -3.30 16.52 29.87
CA THR A 300 -2.09 16.22 29.10
C THR A 300 -1.97 14.71 29.00
N GLY A 301 -1.76 14.17 27.81
CA GLY A 301 -1.66 12.73 27.59
C GLY A 301 -1.32 12.40 26.13
N PRO A 302 -0.95 11.14 25.84
CA PRO A 302 -0.50 10.73 24.51
C PRO A 302 -1.62 10.77 23.45
N LEU A 303 -2.88 10.72 23.89
CA LEU A 303 -4.05 10.76 23.04
C LEU A 303 -4.65 12.18 22.97
N PRO A 304 -5.21 12.58 21.81
CA PRO A 304 -5.73 13.93 21.59
C PRO A 304 -6.73 14.41 22.65
N GLN A 305 -6.55 15.67 23.10
CA GLN A 305 -7.44 16.39 24.02
C GLN A 305 -7.82 17.76 23.42
N HIS A 306 -9.10 17.96 23.10
CA HIS A 306 -9.56 19.14 22.35
C HIS A 306 -10.93 19.65 22.81
N GLU A 307 -11.39 20.76 22.21
CA GLU A 307 -12.75 21.30 22.32
C GLU A 307 -13.19 21.53 23.78
N PRO A 308 -12.45 22.34 24.56
CA PRO A 308 -12.82 22.60 25.94
C PRO A 308 -14.16 23.32 26.05
N ALA A 309 -14.98 22.95 27.03
CA ALA A 309 -16.25 23.61 27.34
C ALA A 309 -16.52 23.61 28.85
N TRP A 310 -17.40 24.49 29.35
CA TRP A 310 -17.62 24.63 30.79
C TRP A 310 -19.04 24.26 31.21
N GLN A 311 -19.14 23.33 32.18
CA GLN A 311 -20.38 23.03 32.88
C GLN A 311 -20.31 23.54 34.33
N GLY A 312 -20.80 24.77 34.56
CA GLY A 312 -20.61 25.41 35.86
C GLY A 312 -19.14 25.69 36.13
N ASN A 313 -18.57 25.05 37.16
CA ASN A 313 -17.15 25.15 37.51
C ASN A 313 -16.31 23.96 37.01
N ASP A 314 -16.95 22.93 36.44
CA ASP A 314 -16.26 21.76 35.91
C ASP A 314 -15.90 22.02 34.43
N LEU A 315 -14.66 21.69 34.06
CA LEU A 315 -14.19 21.75 32.68
C LEU A 315 -14.50 20.42 31.98
N LEU A 316 -15.09 20.51 30.81
CA LEU A 316 -15.34 19.43 29.85
C LEU A 316 -14.36 19.55 28.69
N TRP A 317 -14.05 18.43 28.06
CA TRP A 317 -13.31 18.39 26.79
C TRP A 317 -13.57 17.07 26.07
N THR A 318 -13.26 17.04 24.78
CA THR A 318 -13.22 15.82 23.99
C THR A 318 -11.87 15.14 24.23
N ALA A 319 -11.90 13.93 24.77
CA ALA A 319 -10.73 13.08 24.96
C ALA A 319 -10.83 11.91 23.98
N THR A 320 -9.69 11.46 23.46
CA THR A 320 -9.65 10.20 22.70
C THR A 320 -9.27 9.07 23.64
N GLU A 321 -10.03 7.97 23.62
CA GLU A 321 -9.76 6.70 24.31
C GLU A 321 -9.48 5.60 23.25
N GLU A 322 -9.03 4.42 23.67
CA GLU A 322 -8.86 3.25 22.80
C GLU A 322 -10.03 2.27 22.99
N ASP A 323 -10.60 1.77 21.89
CA ASP A 323 -11.55 0.67 21.88
C ASP A 323 -10.85 -0.68 21.61
N SER A 324 -11.59 -1.77 21.80
CA SER A 324 -11.19 -3.14 21.49
C SER A 324 -11.24 -3.49 20.00
N THR A 325 -11.90 -2.66 19.19
CA THR A 325 -12.03 -2.81 17.74
C THR A 325 -11.35 -1.64 17.02
N THR A 326 -11.06 -1.82 15.74
CA THR A 326 -10.44 -0.78 14.92
C THR A 326 -11.40 -0.20 13.91
N ASP A 327 -11.20 1.07 13.59
CA ASP A 327 -11.87 1.80 12.53
C ASP A 327 -10.86 2.37 11.52
N VAL A 328 -11.35 2.80 10.35
CA VAL A 328 -10.56 3.51 9.35
C VAL A 328 -10.67 5.01 9.58
N TRP A 329 -9.52 5.63 9.78
CA TRP A 329 -9.35 7.05 10.05
C TRP A 329 -8.56 7.76 8.94
N SER A 330 -8.60 9.09 8.90
CA SER A 330 -7.61 9.90 8.18
C SER A 330 -7.25 11.20 8.89
N ALA A 331 -6.02 11.64 8.69
CA ALA A 331 -5.50 12.92 9.18
C ALA A 331 -4.93 13.77 8.04
N ASP A 332 -4.77 15.06 8.30
CA ASP A 332 -3.96 15.93 7.44
C ASP A 332 -2.46 15.59 7.57
N ALA A 333 -1.62 16.25 6.77
CA ALA A 333 -0.19 15.97 6.75
C ALA A 333 0.57 16.31 8.04
N THR A 334 -0.09 16.96 9.01
CA THR A 334 0.45 17.25 10.35
C THR A 334 -0.02 16.26 11.41
N GLY A 335 -0.95 15.35 11.07
CA GLY A 335 -1.60 14.46 12.03
C GLY A 335 -2.83 15.08 12.70
N GLY A 336 -3.19 16.32 12.32
CA GLY A 336 -4.38 17.04 12.76
C GLY A 336 -5.58 16.80 11.84
N ASP A 337 -6.72 17.44 12.14
CA ASP A 337 -8.00 17.23 11.44
C ASP A 337 -8.30 15.73 11.25
N ARG A 338 -8.22 14.97 12.35
CA ARG A 338 -8.49 13.53 12.34
C ARG A 338 -9.97 13.27 12.07
N ARG A 339 -10.24 12.32 11.19
CA ARG A 339 -11.59 11.97 10.76
C ARG A 339 -11.75 10.46 10.74
N ASP A 340 -12.67 10.00 11.56
CA ASP A 340 -13.19 8.65 11.48
C ASP A 340 -14.10 8.50 10.25
N HIS A 341 -13.87 7.45 9.46
CA HIS A 341 -14.58 7.12 8.23
C HIS A 341 -15.49 5.90 8.38
N THR A 342 -15.21 5.00 9.32
CA THR A 342 -16.03 3.81 9.55
C THR A 342 -16.61 3.84 10.95
N ALA A 343 -17.43 2.85 11.30
CA ALA A 343 -17.92 2.63 12.65
C ALA A 343 -18.84 1.41 12.60
N ARG A 344 -18.34 0.23 12.97
CA ARG A 344 -19.20 -0.94 13.23
C ARG A 344 -18.95 -1.46 14.64
N PRO A 345 -19.88 -1.22 15.59
CA PRO A 345 -19.69 -1.64 16.96
C PRO A 345 -19.38 -3.14 17.09
N GLY A 346 -18.26 -3.45 17.74
CA GLY A 346 -17.86 -4.82 18.04
C GLY A 346 -17.28 -5.62 16.86
N LEU A 347 -17.04 -4.98 15.72
CA LEU A 347 -16.38 -5.56 14.54
C LEU A 347 -15.21 -4.65 14.14
N SER A 348 -14.14 -5.23 13.60
CA SER A 348 -13.00 -4.44 13.15
C SER A 348 -13.10 -4.06 11.67
N GLU A 349 -12.69 -2.85 11.36
CA GLU A 349 -12.40 -2.35 10.03
C GLU A 349 -10.89 -2.05 9.89
N THR A 350 -10.28 -2.52 8.81
CA THR A 350 -8.82 -2.48 8.61
C THR A 350 -8.44 -2.30 7.13
N GLY A 351 -7.15 -2.08 6.86
CA GLY A 351 -6.57 -2.07 5.50
C GLY A 351 -7.19 -1.01 4.57
N PRO A 352 -7.16 0.28 4.94
CA PRO A 352 -7.72 1.32 4.08
C PRO A 352 -6.95 1.46 2.77
N ALA A 353 -7.66 1.60 1.65
CA ALA A 353 -7.09 1.88 0.35
C ALA A 353 -7.94 2.90 -0.40
N PHE A 354 -7.39 4.07 -0.69
CA PHE A 354 -8.08 5.10 -1.47
C PHE A 354 -7.92 4.86 -2.96
N SER A 355 -8.98 5.13 -3.73
CA SER A 355 -8.94 5.03 -5.18
C SER A 355 -7.90 6.00 -5.78
N PRO A 356 -7.37 5.75 -6.98
CA PRO A 356 -6.31 6.58 -7.58
C PRO A 356 -6.67 8.07 -7.75
N ASP A 357 -7.96 8.37 -7.93
CA ASP A 357 -8.53 9.72 -7.99
C ASP A 357 -8.88 10.31 -6.62
N GLY A 358 -8.73 9.54 -5.54
CA GLY A 358 -9.01 9.88 -4.15
C GLY A 358 -10.49 10.00 -3.80
N SER A 359 -11.37 9.52 -4.69
CA SER A 359 -12.81 9.70 -4.57
C SER A 359 -13.54 8.64 -3.76
N ARG A 360 -12.98 7.44 -3.66
CA ARG A 360 -13.53 6.28 -2.97
C ARG A 360 -12.51 5.68 -2.01
N LEU A 361 -13.03 4.93 -1.04
CA LEU A 361 -12.28 4.19 -0.04
C LEU A 361 -12.69 2.72 -0.16
N ALA A 362 -11.71 1.82 -0.21
CA ALA A 362 -11.88 0.40 0.01
C ALA A 362 -11.27 0.02 1.37
N TYR A 363 -11.87 -0.92 2.08
CA TYR A 363 -11.36 -1.41 3.37
C TYR A 363 -11.88 -2.82 3.63
N SER A 364 -11.22 -3.54 4.54
CA SER A 364 -11.64 -4.84 5.03
C SER A 364 -12.56 -4.64 6.23
N ALA A 365 -13.74 -5.26 6.24
CA ALA A 365 -14.70 -5.16 7.33
C ALA A 365 -15.05 -6.56 7.85
N GLU A 366 -14.85 -6.78 9.15
CA GLU A 366 -15.30 -8.01 9.81
C GLU A 366 -16.82 -8.16 9.73
N GLN A 367 -17.26 -9.42 9.69
CA GLN A 367 -18.65 -9.80 9.56
C GLN A 367 -19.11 -10.62 10.77
N PRO A 368 -20.43 -10.60 11.09
CA PRO A 368 -20.98 -11.41 12.19
C PRO A 368 -20.80 -12.92 12.04
N ASP A 369 -20.47 -13.41 10.84
CA ASP A 369 -20.17 -14.82 10.54
C ASP A 369 -18.73 -15.23 10.95
N GLY A 370 -17.93 -14.30 11.48
CA GLY A 370 -16.52 -14.50 11.83
C GLY A 370 -15.54 -14.27 10.68
N GLY A 371 -16.07 -14.00 9.47
CA GLY A 371 -15.31 -13.67 8.28
C GLY A 371 -15.01 -12.17 8.14
N ALA A 372 -14.47 -11.79 6.98
CA ALA A 372 -14.23 -10.41 6.58
C ALA A 372 -14.59 -10.20 5.11
N ARG A 373 -15.02 -8.98 4.75
CA ARG A 373 -15.40 -8.62 3.38
C ARG A 373 -14.76 -7.30 2.99
N ILE A 374 -14.44 -7.15 1.71
CA ILE A 374 -14.07 -5.84 1.18
C ILE A 374 -15.33 -4.97 1.09
N VAL A 375 -15.23 -3.74 1.60
CA VAL A 375 -16.26 -2.71 1.47
C VAL A 375 -15.73 -1.57 0.62
N ILE A 376 -16.55 -1.06 -0.29
CA ILE A 376 -16.28 0.14 -1.08
C ILE A 376 -17.24 1.24 -0.64
N ALA A 377 -16.70 2.41 -0.29
CA ALA A 377 -17.44 3.60 0.11
C ALA A 377 -16.94 4.83 -0.63
N ASP A 378 -17.64 5.96 -0.51
CA ASP A 378 -17.09 7.28 -0.80
C ASP A 378 -15.85 7.51 0.07
N ALA A 379 -14.92 8.38 -0.35
CA ALA A 379 -13.70 8.64 0.44
C ALA A 379 -13.94 9.29 1.82
N THR A 380 -15.19 9.66 2.14
CA THR A 380 -15.58 10.09 3.50
C THR A 380 -16.06 8.93 4.37
N GLY A 381 -16.21 7.72 3.82
CA GLY A 381 -16.87 6.57 4.44
C GLY A 381 -18.37 6.46 4.16
N ALA A 382 -18.94 7.42 3.43
CA ALA A 382 -20.37 7.43 3.12
C ALA A 382 -20.73 6.38 2.04
N ASN A 383 -21.98 5.94 2.04
CA ASN A 383 -22.53 4.99 1.06
C ASN A 383 -21.72 3.67 0.93
N PRO A 384 -21.45 2.95 2.05
CA PRO A 384 -20.68 1.72 2.01
C PRO A 384 -21.41 0.60 1.26
N GLN A 385 -20.67 -0.16 0.45
CA GLN A 385 -21.15 -1.31 -0.31
C GLN A 385 -20.23 -2.50 -0.09
N LEU A 386 -20.78 -3.59 0.44
CA LEU A 386 -20.07 -4.86 0.58
C LEU A 386 -19.82 -5.48 -0.81
N LEU A 387 -18.59 -5.92 -1.04
CA LEU A 387 -18.19 -6.63 -2.24
C LEU A 387 -18.12 -8.13 -1.92
N ALA A 388 -18.97 -8.92 -2.57
CA ALA A 388 -19.08 -10.37 -2.37
C ALA A 388 -18.92 -11.10 -3.72
N PRO A 389 -17.69 -11.46 -4.10
CA PRO A 389 -17.41 -12.15 -5.36
C PRO A 389 -18.10 -13.52 -5.44
N PRO A 390 -18.34 -14.07 -6.65
CA PRO A 390 -18.87 -15.42 -6.80
C PRO A 390 -18.02 -16.45 -6.04
N GLY A 391 -18.68 -17.36 -5.31
CA GLY A 391 -18.01 -18.41 -4.52
C GLY A 391 -17.55 -17.97 -3.12
N THR A 392 -17.88 -16.75 -2.68
CA THR A 392 -17.76 -16.38 -1.26
C THR A 392 -18.66 -17.23 -0.38
N VAL A 393 -18.11 -17.79 0.70
CA VAL A 393 -18.85 -18.53 1.72
C VAL A 393 -18.77 -17.85 3.09
N ASP A 394 -19.68 -18.21 4.00
CA ASP A 394 -19.69 -17.68 5.36
C ASP A 394 -18.37 -18.00 6.07
N GLY A 395 -17.83 -17.01 6.77
CA GLY A 395 -16.55 -17.10 7.48
C GLY A 395 -15.30 -16.85 6.63
N ASP A 396 -15.41 -16.77 5.29
CA ASP A 396 -14.27 -16.37 4.44
C ASP A 396 -13.73 -15.01 4.92
N ARG A 397 -12.42 -14.80 4.88
CA ARG A 397 -11.82 -13.49 5.19
C ARG A 397 -11.21 -12.90 3.91
N ASP A 398 -11.89 -11.90 3.38
CA ASP A 398 -11.37 -11.05 2.31
C ASP A 398 -10.72 -9.81 2.94
N THR A 399 -9.40 -9.66 2.79
CA THR A 399 -8.57 -8.60 3.41
C THR A 399 -7.60 -7.93 2.43
N ASP A 400 -6.94 -6.86 2.86
CA ASP A 400 -5.85 -6.18 2.13
C ASP A 400 -6.25 -5.68 0.72
N PRO A 401 -7.32 -4.87 0.61
CA PRO A 401 -7.76 -4.38 -0.69
C PRO A 401 -6.76 -3.39 -1.29
N THR A 402 -6.55 -3.49 -2.59
CA THR A 402 -5.76 -2.53 -3.37
C THR A 402 -6.47 -2.19 -4.68
N TRP A 403 -6.42 -0.93 -5.09
CA TRP A 403 -7.07 -0.46 -6.31
C TRP A 403 -6.18 -0.65 -7.53
N SER A 404 -6.78 -1.16 -8.60
CA SER A 404 -6.20 -1.00 -9.94
C SER A 404 -5.98 0.48 -10.28
N PRO A 405 -5.00 0.83 -11.14
CA PRO A 405 -4.70 2.23 -11.48
C PRO A 405 -5.85 2.97 -12.17
N ALA A 406 -6.73 2.25 -12.87
CA ALA A 406 -7.93 2.80 -13.48
C ALA A 406 -9.09 2.99 -12.48
N GLY A 407 -9.01 2.34 -11.31
CA GLY A 407 -10.03 2.42 -10.26
C GLY A 407 -11.29 1.59 -10.56
N ASP A 408 -11.25 0.64 -11.48
CA ASP A 408 -12.37 -0.20 -11.91
C ASP A 408 -12.30 -1.65 -11.41
N ALA A 409 -11.14 -2.05 -10.86
CA ALA A 409 -10.92 -3.33 -10.19
C ALA A 409 -10.26 -3.17 -8.81
N ILE A 410 -10.51 -4.15 -7.93
CA ILE A 410 -9.84 -4.33 -6.63
C ILE A 410 -9.12 -5.68 -6.63
N ALA A 411 -7.87 -5.72 -6.18
CA ALA A 411 -7.22 -6.98 -5.77
C ALA A 411 -7.18 -7.08 -4.24
N PHE A 412 -7.29 -8.28 -3.69
CA PHE A 412 -7.36 -8.53 -2.25
C PHE A 412 -6.94 -9.96 -1.91
N THR A 413 -6.62 -10.21 -0.64
CA THR A 413 -6.32 -11.53 -0.06
C THR A 413 -7.63 -12.23 0.31
N ARG A 414 -7.83 -13.48 -0.12
CA ARG A 414 -8.90 -14.36 0.39
C ARG A 414 -8.32 -15.50 1.21
N GLN A 415 -8.71 -15.57 2.48
CA GLN A 415 -8.52 -16.74 3.33
C GLN A 415 -9.85 -17.51 3.46
N PRO A 416 -9.96 -18.73 2.92
CA PRO A 416 -11.18 -19.53 3.00
C PRO A 416 -11.49 -19.98 4.43
N SER A 417 -12.78 -20.16 4.76
CA SER A 417 -13.22 -20.69 6.06
C SER A 417 -13.13 -22.21 6.20
N GLU A 418 -13.17 -22.95 5.09
CA GLU A 418 -13.13 -24.42 5.10
C GLU A 418 -11.70 -24.96 5.32
N GLY A 419 -11.40 -25.37 6.57
CA GLY A 419 -10.17 -26.09 6.93
C GLY A 419 -8.89 -25.23 6.89
N GLU A 420 -7.73 -25.87 6.82
CA GLU A 420 -6.41 -25.20 6.65
C GLU A 420 -6.14 -24.84 5.17
N ALA A 421 -7.17 -24.43 4.42
CA ALA A 421 -6.98 -24.04 3.02
C ALA A 421 -6.11 -22.78 2.94
N PRO A 422 -5.12 -22.72 2.02
CA PRO A 422 -4.23 -21.56 1.92
C PRO A 422 -4.94 -20.32 1.41
N SER A 423 -4.43 -19.14 1.81
CA SER A 423 -4.91 -17.86 1.27
C SER A 423 -4.44 -17.65 -0.16
N ARG A 424 -5.24 -16.90 -0.93
CA ARG A 424 -5.00 -16.61 -2.36
C ARG A 424 -5.32 -15.18 -2.72
N ILE A 425 -4.73 -14.67 -3.78
CA ILE A 425 -5.02 -13.32 -4.29
C ILE A 425 -6.06 -13.38 -5.39
N LEU A 426 -7.10 -12.57 -5.24
CA LEU A 426 -8.17 -12.40 -6.21
C LEU A 426 -8.21 -10.95 -6.69
N ALA A 427 -8.54 -10.75 -7.96
CA ALA A 427 -8.89 -9.45 -8.51
C ALA A 427 -10.31 -9.48 -9.08
N VAL A 428 -11.11 -8.47 -8.77
CA VAL A 428 -12.55 -8.41 -9.08
C VAL A 428 -12.97 -7.04 -9.58
N SER A 429 -14.02 -6.99 -10.39
CA SER A 429 -14.58 -5.73 -10.87
C SER A 429 -15.31 -4.99 -9.75
N VAL A 430 -15.11 -3.69 -9.68
CA VAL A 430 -15.82 -2.80 -8.76
C VAL A 430 -17.29 -2.62 -9.15
N ALA A 431 -17.63 -2.79 -10.42
CA ALA A 431 -18.97 -2.53 -10.92
C ALA A 431 -19.98 -3.64 -10.59
N ASP A 432 -19.54 -4.90 -10.62
CA ASP A 432 -20.41 -6.08 -10.51
C ASP A 432 -19.82 -7.23 -9.68
N ALA A 433 -18.68 -7.02 -9.00
CA ALA A 433 -17.96 -8.02 -8.19
C ALA A 433 -17.54 -9.29 -8.95
N ARG A 434 -17.53 -9.27 -10.28
CA ARG A 434 -17.10 -10.42 -11.09
C ARG A 434 -15.60 -10.66 -10.94
N LEU A 435 -15.21 -11.94 -10.87
CA LEU A 435 -13.79 -12.36 -10.89
C LEU A 435 -13.12 -11.95 -12.22
N LEU A 436 -12.01 -11.24 -12.09
CA LEU A 436 -11.15 -10.79 -13.18
C LEU A 436 -9.82 -11.55 -13.22
N ALA A 437 -9.23 -11.88 -12.08
CA ALA A 437 -8.03 -12.71 -12.01
C ALA A 437 -7.95 -13.45 -10.68
N GLU A 438 -7.25 -14.58 -10.69
CA GLU A 438 -6.81 -15.30 -9.50
C GLU A 438 -5.33 -15.63 -9.70
N VAL A 439 -4.49 -15.31 -8.70
CA VAL A 439 -3.06 -15.65 -8.75
C VAL A 439 -2.90 -17.11 -8.33
N PRO A 440 -2.48 -18.01 -9.25
CA PRO A 440 -2.37 -19.42 -8.91
C PRO A 440 -1.08 -19.67 -8.12
N MET A 441 -1.14 -20.52 -7.10
CA MET A 441 0.07 -21.03 -6.44
C MET A 441 0.87 -21.89 -7.44
N PRO A 442 2.16 -21.60 -7.71
CA PRO A 442 2.97 -22.44 -8.58
C PRO A 442 3.02 -23.88 -8.08
N ALA A 443 2.97 -24.88 -8.98
CA ALA A 443 2.83 -26.28 -8.60
C ALA A 443 3.97 -26.82 -7.71
N TYR A 444 5.17 -26.27 -7.89
CA TYR A 444 6.37 -26.59 -7.11
C TYR A 444 6.42 -25.90 -5.74
N LEU A 445 5.38 -25.13 -5.37
CA LEU A 445 5.25 -24.46 -4.08
C LEU A 445 3.99 -24.92 -3.34
N THR A 446 4.05 -24.86 -2.02
CA THR A 446 2.89 -24.88 -1.12
C THR A 446 2.98 -23.73 -0.18
N GLY A 447 1.89 -22.99 -0.02
CA GLY A 447 1.90 -21.79 0.79
C GLY A 447 0.63 -20.97 0.66
N SER A 448 0.70 -19.76 1.19
CA SER A 448 -0.36 -18.78 1.28
C SER A 448 0.10 -17.45 0.68
N ASP A 449 -0.78 -16.78 -0.04
CA ASP A 449 -0.54 -15.45 -0.63
C ASP A 449 -1.32 -14.36 0.11
N ALA A 450 -0.75 -13.18 0.30
CA ALA A 450 -1.35 -12.05 1.00
C ALA A 450 -0.85 -10.69 0.49
N GLU A 451 -1.49 -9.60 0.92
CA GLU A 451 -1.06 -8.20 0.78
C GLU A 451 -0.73 -7.79 -0.67
N PRO A 452 -1.68 -7.91 -1.61
CA PRO A 452 -1.46 -7.52 -2.99
C PRO A 452 -1.30 -6.01 -3.18
N SER A 453 -0.51 -5.63 -4.19
CA SER A 453 -0.25 -4.24 -4.58
C SER A 453 -0.14 -4.10 -6.09
N TRP A 454 -0.91 -3.19 -6.68
CA TRP A 454 -0.94 -2.98 -8.13
C TRP A 454 0.23 -2.17 -8.65
N SER A 455 0.81 -2.62 -9.76
CA SER A 455 1.68 -1.77 -10.57
C SER A 455 0.87 -0.62 -11.19
N PRO A 456 1.46 0.58 -11.37
CA PRO A 456 0.74 1.74 -11.92
C PRO A 456 0.25 1.59 -13.37
N ASP A 457 0.76 0.60 -14.10
CA ASP A 457 0.30 0.26 -15.45
C ASP A 457 -0.83 -0.78 -15.47
N GLY A 458 -1.19 -1.35 -14.31
CA GLY A 458 -2.28 -2.32 -14.18
C GLY A 458 -1.96 -3.71 -14.72
N ARG A 459 -0.67 -4.02 -14.93
CA ARG A 459 -0.23 -5.29 -15.54
C ARG A 459 0.46 -6.24 -14.60
N GLN A 460 0.77 -5.81 -13.37
CA GLN A 460 1.42 -6.65 -12.38
C GLN A 460 0.82 -6.44 -11.00
N LEU A 461 0.89 -7.50 -10.21
CA LEU A 461 0.65 -7.48 -8.77
C LEU A 461 1.96 -7.84 -8.07
N ALA A 462 2.40 -7.00 -7.14
CA ALA A 462 3.35 -7.41 -6.11
C ALA A 462 2.58 -7.94 -4.91
N PHE A 463 3.08 -8.96 -4.23
CA PHE A 463 2.39 -9.55 -3.09
C PHE A 463 3.34 -10.33 -2.19
N THR A 464 2.89 -10.59 -0.97
CA THR A 464 3.58 -11.45 0.01
C THR A 464 3.19 -12.90 -0.24
N ARG A 465 4.17 -13.79 -0.37
CA ARG A 465 3.96 -15.24 -0.45
C ARG A 465 4.74 -15.93 0.65
N ASP A 466 4.04 -16.62 1.55
CA ASP A 466 4.64 -17.54 2.50
C ASP A 466 4.55 -18.94 1.94
N ALA A 467 5.63 -19.42 1.32
CA ALA A 467 5.65 -20.72 0.68
C ALA A 467 6.94 -21.49 0.95
N VAL A 468 6.81 -22.81 0.89
CA VAL A 468 7.94 -23.74 0.89
C VAL A 468 7.95 -24.54 -0.42
N PRO A 469 9.12 -25.01 -0.89
CA PRO A 469 9.19 -25.81 -2.09
C PRO A 469 8.51 -27.14 -1.83
N ARG A 470 7.56 -27.48 -2.69
CA ARG A 470 6.93 -28.79 -2.77
C ARG A 470 7.99 -29.73 -3.36
N GLY A 471 8.58 -30.58 -2.52
CA GLY A 471 9.52 -31.58 -2.99
C GLY A 471 8.81 -32.50 -3.99
N SER A 472 9.21 -32.46 -5.26
CA SER A 472 8.84 -33.50 -6.22
C SER A 472 10.11 -34.22 -6.63
N GLU A 473 10.17 -35.50 -6.33
CA GLU A 473 11.28 -36.36 -6.74
C GLU A 473 11.09 -36.90 -8.17
N LEU A 474 9.92 -36.67 -8.78
CA LEU A 474 9.62 -37.06 -10.16
C LEU A 474 10.48 -36.27 -11.17
N GLY A 475 10.89 -36.96 -12.24
CA GLY A 475 11.64 -36.32 -13.33
C GLY A 475 10.84 -35.24 -14.06
N THR A 476 9.54 -35.45 -14.26
CA THR A 476 8.61 -34.48 -14.87
C THR A 476 7.33 -34.39 -14.03
N PRO A 477 7.24 -33.49 -13.03
CA PRO A 477 6.03 -33.36 -12.20
C PRO A 477 4.87 -32.66 -12.90
N PHE A 478 5.15 -31.94 -13.98
CA PHE A 478 4.15 -31.20 -14.74
C PHE A 478 4.42 -31.36 -16.23
N VAL A 479 3.35 -31.53 -17.01
CA VAL A 479 3.40 -31.61 -18.47
C VAL A 479 2.27 -30.74 -19.03
N ASP A 480 2.57 -29.70 -19.81
CA ASP A 480 1.56 -28.98 -20.61
C ASP A 480 1.90 -29.08 -22.09
N ARG A 481 1.05 -29.74 -22.89
CA ARG A 481 1.32 -29.96 -24.33
C ARG A 481 0.10 -29.78 -25.21
N PRO A 482 0.25 -29.23 -26.43
CA PRO A 482 -0.82 -29.17 -27.39
C PRO A 482 -0.92 -30.48 -28.17
N ALA A 483 -2.14 -30.94 -28.39
CA ALA A 483 -2.41 -32.14 -29.17
C ALA A 483 -3.64 -31.97 -30.05
N LEU A 484 -3.61 -32.57 -31.23
CA LEU A 484 -4.75 -32.56 -32.15
C LEU A 484 -5.83 -33.53 -31.65
N PRO A 485 -7.13 -33.25 -31.88
CA PRO A 485 -8.18 -34.23 -31.67
C PRO A 485 -7.86 -35.56 -32.39
N GLY A 486 -7.95 -36.68 -31.66
CA GLY A 486 -7.67 -38.02 -32.18
C GLY A 486 -6.18 -38.38 -32.28
N SER A 487 -5.28 -37.55 -31.76
CA SER A 487 -3.84 -37.83 -31.75
C SER A 487 -3.37 -38.52 -30.46
N THR A 488 -2.22 -39.16 -30.54
CA THR A 488 -1.49 -39.72 -29.41
C THR A 488 -0.07 -39.16 -29.35
N PHE A 489 0.49 -39.05 -28.14
CA PHE A 489 1.89 -38.72 -27.92
C PHE A 489 2.41 -39.40 -26.66
N THR A 490 3.72 -39.52 -26.55
CA THR A 490 4.37 -40.17 -25.41
C THR A 490 5.17 -39.17 -24.59
N VAL A 491 5.15 -39.33 -23.27
CA VAL A 491 6.00 -38.63 -22.31
C VAL A 491 6.81 -39.69 -21.57
N GLU A 492 8.12 -39.48 -21.44
CA GLU A 492 8.95 -40.35 -20.60
C GLU A 492 8.96 -39.80 -19.18
N GLN A 493 8.63 -40.63 -18.21
CA GLN A 493 8.63 -40.28 -16.80
C GLN A 493 9.57 -41.17 -16.02
N THR A 494 10.29 -40.54 -15.09
CA THR A 494 11.23 -41.23 -14.20
C THR A 494 10.80 -41.07 -12.76
N VAL A 495 10.54 -42.18 -12.08
CA VAL A 495 10.10 -42.25 -10.68
C VAL A 495 11.27 -42.78 -9.82
N PRO A 496 11.76 -42.03 -8.84
CA PRO A 496 12.80 -42.54 -7.94
C PRO A 496 12.22 -43.53 -6.93
N THR A 497 13.04 -44.49 -6.52
CA THR A 497 12.72 -45.42 -5.42
C THR A 497 13.74 -45.27 -4.29
N PRO A 498 13.35 -45.46 -3.02
CA PRO A 498 14.27 -45.36 -1.89
C PRO A 498 15.37 -46.44 -1.94
N GLU A 499 16.54 -46.16 -1.35
CA GLU A 499 17.66 -47.13 -1.28
C GLU A 499 17.35 -48.40 -0.46
N ILE A 500 16.39 -48.30 0.47
CA ILE A 500 15.88 -49.42 1.26
C ILE A 500 14.34 -49.34 1.22
N PRO A 501 13.64 -50.47 0.98
CA PRO A 501 12.18 -50.51 0.95
C PRO A 501 11.50 -49.89 2.18
N PRO A 502 10.32 -49.24 2.02
CA PRO A 502 9.66 -48.55 3.11
C PRO A 502 9.22 -49.39 4.31
N ARG A 503 9.31 -48.83 5.53
CA ARG A 503 8.96 -49.51 6.79
C ARG A 503 9.48 -50.96 6.86
N PRO A 504 10.79 -51.21 6.76
CA PRO A 504 11.29 -52.57 6.64
C PRO A 504 11.14 -53.34 7.95
N ASP A 505 10.63 -54.57 7.86
CA ASP A 505 10.63 -55.58 8.91
C ASP A 505 11.61 -56.68 8.50
N ILE A 506 12.80 -56.67 9.10
CA ILE A 506 13.88 -57.58 8.72
C ILE A 506 14.02 -58.66 9.78
N VAL A 507 13.72 -59.90 9.40
CA VAL A 507 13.89 -61.08 10.25
C VAL A 507 15.15 -61.80 9.82
N PHE A 508 16.12 -61.91 10.73
CA PHE A 508 17.26 -62.80 10.55
C PHE A 508 16.82 -64.23 10.92
N LEU A 509 16.70 -65.09 9.91
CA LEU A 509 16.40 -66.51 10.07
C LEU A 509 17.71 -67.29 10.02
N VAL A 510 18.19 -67.66 11.19
CA VAL A 510 19.56 -68.16 11.39
C VAL A 510 19.54 -69.64 11.72
N ASP A 511 20.30 -70.41 10.97
CA ASP A 511 20.65 -71.77 11.34
C ASP A 511 21.47 -71.75 12.67
N ASP A 512 20.94 -72.42 13.69
CA ASP A 512 21.60 -72.56 15.00
C ASP A 512 22.13 -73.98 15.26
N THR A 513 22.39 -74.77 14.20
CA THR A 513 23.05 -76.06 14.30
C THR A 513 24.54 -75.93 14.67
N ARG A 514 25.16 -77.05 15.03
CA ARG A 514 26.55 -77.09 15.50
C ARG A 514 27.54 -76.58 14.46
N SER A 515 27.27 -76.83 13.17
CA SER A 515 28.11 -76.42 12.06
C SER A 515 28.37 -74.91 12.12
N MET A 516 27.33 -74.10 12.31
CA MET A 516 27.36 -72.63 12.39
C MET A 516 28.24 -72.05 13.52
N SER A 517 28.66 -72.88 14.49
CA SER A 517 29.57 -72.49 15.58
C SER A 517 31.03 -72.88 15.39
N LEU A 518 31.36 -73.72 14.39
CA LEU A 518 32.75 -74.08 14.11
C LEU A 518 33.49 -72.92 13.42
N PRO A 519 34.79 -72.72 13.72
CA PRO A 519 35.58 -71.67 13.09
C PRO A 519 35.91 -72.05 11.63
N GLY A 520 35.55 -71.18 10.67
CA GLY A 520 35.93 -71.35 9.25
C GLY A 520 37.37 -70.95 8.94
N GLU A 521 37.76 -71.01 7.66
CA GLU A 521 39.03 -70.44 7.17
C GLU A 521 39.13 -68.94 7.53
N GLY A 522 39.82 -68.63 8.63
CA GLY A 522 39.89 -67.27 9.20
C GLY A 522 39.63 -67.20 10.72
N GLY A 523 39.28 -68.32 11.38
CA GLY A 523 39.27 -68.45 12.84
C GLY A 523 38.04 -67.88 13.56
N THR A 524 36.99 -67.47 12.84
CA THR A 524 35.71 -67.01 13.42
C THR A 524 34.55 -67.84 12.86
N SER A 525 33.58 -68.19 13.70
CA SER A 525 32.35 -68.89 13.28
C SER A 525 31.27 -67.93 12.79
N VAL A 526 30.24 -68.46 12.10
CA VAL A 526 29.10 -67.67 11.61
C VAL A 526 28.35 -67.00 12.76
N ILE A 527 28.01 -67.78 13.79
CA ILE A 527 27.38 -67.24 15.02
C ILE A 527 28.29 -66.20 15.69
N GLY A 528 29.61 -66.42 15.71
CA GLY A 528 30.57 -65.45 16.23
C GLY A 528 30.56 -64.12 15.48
N GLN A 529 30.45 -64.17 14.15
CA GLN A 529 30.36 -62.98 13.29
C GLN A 529 29.02 -62.24 13.44
N LEU A 530 27.90 -62.96 13.57
CA LEU A 530 26.60 -62.36 13.87
C LEU A 530 26.64 -61.58 15.19
N LYS A 531 27.18 -62.18 16.26
CA LYS A 531 27.34 -61.50 17.56
C LYS A 531 28.21 -60.25 17.47
N ALA A 532 29.32 -60.33 16.74
CA ALA A 532 30.28 -59.24 16.65
C ALA A 532 29.79 -58.06 15.80
N ARG A 533 29.08 -58.33 14.69
CA ARG A 533 28.93 -57.35 13.60
C ARG A 533 27.50 -57.14 13.09
N LEU A 534 26.51 -57.93 13.50
CA LEU A 534 25.12 -57.76 13.01
C LEU A 534 24.55 -56.37 13.33
N ARG A 535 25.00 -55.76 14.44
CA ARG A 535 24.66 -54.38 14.83
C ARG A 535 25.04 -53.35 13.75
N GLU A 536 26.03 -53.62 12.91
CA GLU A 536 26.40 -52.76 11.77
C GLU A 536 25.28 -52.73 10.72
N VAL A 537 24.69 -53.89 10.40
CA VAL A 537 23.54 -53.99 9.47
C VAL A 537 22.37 -53.19 10.01
N ILE A 538 22.04 -53.42 11.28
CA ILE A 538 20.93 -52.77 11.96
C ILE A 538 21.12 -51.25 11.95
N GLY A 539 22.30 -50.75 12.35
CA GLY A 539 22.60 -49.32 12.36
C GLY A 539 22.56 -48.66 10.97
N ASN A 540 23.06 -49.35 9.94
CA ASN A 540 23.06 -48.84 8.56
C ASN A 540 21.66 -48.76 7.94
N VAL A 541 20.79 -49.72 8.27
CA VAL A 541 19.38 -49.66 7.87
C VAL A 541 18.68 -48.57 8.67
N ARG A 542 18.90 -48.48 9.99
CA ARG A 542 18.25 -47.49 10.87
C ARG A 542 18.60 -46.04 10.52
N SER A 543 19.82 -45.78 10.03
CA SER A 543 20.28 -44.44 9.64
C SER A 543 19.56 -43.88 8.41
N THR A 544 19.05 -44.76 7.54
CA THR A 544 18.28 -44.39 6.36
C THR A 544 16.77 -44.59 6.56
N ARG A 545 16.38 -45.57 7.38
CA ARG A 545 14.99 -45.93 7.73
C ARG A 545 14.83 -46.02 9.26
N PRO A 546 14.56 -44.90 9.95
CA PRO A 546 14.32 -44.89 11.41
C PRO A 546 13.10 -45.73 11.82
N ASP A 547 12.20 -46.01 10.88
CA ASP A 547 10.97 -46.79 11.00
C ASP A 547 11.16 -48.32 10.86
N ALA A 548 12.39 -48.78 10.61
CA ALA A 548 12.76 -50.18 10.47
C ALA A 548 12.58 -50.98 11.77
N TRP A 549 12.06 -52.21 11.72
CA TRP A 549 12.03 -53.16 12.84
C TRP A 549 12.84 -54.42 12.51
N PHE A 550 13.44 -55.02 13.53
CA PHE A 550 14.28 -56.21 13.38
C PHE A 550 13.81 -57.33 14.30
N GLY A 551 13.91 -58.56 13.82
CA GLY A 551 13.57 -59.78 14.54
C GLY A 551 14.63 -60.86 14.32
N LEU A 552 14.67 -61.83 15.22
CA LEU A 552 15.56 -62.99 15.14
C LEU A 552 14.76 -64.26 15.32
N ALA A 553 14.90 -65.19 14.38
CA ALA A 553 14.37 -66.54 14.49
C ALA A 553 15.48 -67.54 14.18
N THR A 554 15.41 -68.72 14.79
CA THR A 554 16.32 -69.81 14.47
C THR A 554 15.55 -71.03 13.98
N PHE A 555 16.26 -71.92 13.29
CA PHE A 555 15.75 -73.21 12.89
C PHE A 555 16.81 -74.28 13.08
N THR A 556 16.35 -75.50 13.27
CA THR A 556 17.19 -76.67 13.48
C THR A 556 16.87 -77.75 12.44
N GLY A 557 17.22 -79.00 12.73
CA GLY A 557 17.23 -80.09 11.77
C GLY A 557 16.22 -81.21 12.01
N TYR A 558 16.38 -82.20 11.16
CA TYR A 558 15.68 -83.47 11.06
C TYR A 558 16.73 -84.58 10.93
N SER A 559 16.47 -85.73 11.55
CA SER A 559 17.34 -86.90 11.47
C SER A 559 17.00 -87.78 10.28
N SER A 560 17.93 -87.91 9.33
CA SER A 560 17.75 -88.80 8.19
C SER A 560 17.92 -90.29 8.56
N GLU A 561 18.56 -90.58 9.71
CA GLU A 561 18.82 -91.94 10.20
C GLU A 561 17.61 -92.60 10.90
N ASP A 562 16.90 -91.87 11.76
CA ASP A 562 15.78 -92.41 12.57
C ASP A 562 14.43 -91.70 12.34
N GLY A 563 14.41 -90.64 11.53
CA GLY A 563 13.19 -89.95 11.13
C GLY A 563 12.56 -89.07 12.21
N GLU A 564 13.33 -88.71 13.24
CA GLU A 564 12.89 -87.85 14.35
C GLU A 564 13.18 -86.37 14.05
N TYR A 565 12.29 -85.49 14.51
CA TYR A 565 12.47 -84.04 14.45
C TYR A 565 13.04 -83.53 15.76
N ASP A 566 13.85 -82.47 15.71
CA ASP A 566 14.16 -81.70 16.90
C ASP A 566 12.88 -81.17 17.57
N GLU A 567 12.89 -81.03 18.90
CA GLU A 567 11.73 -80.58 19.69
C GLU A 567 11.15 -79.25 19.18
N ASN A 568 11.97 -78.38 18.56
CA ASN A 568 11.54 -77.11 17.96
C ASN A 568 12.30 -76.80 16.66
N VAL A 569 11.74 -77.17 15.52
CA VAL A 569 12.31 -76.91 14.17
C VAL A 569 12.34 -75.41 13.80
N TYR A 570 11.43 -74.59 14.35
CA TYR A 570 11.40 -73.13 14.15
C TYR A 570 11.17 -72.44 15.49
N TYR A 571 12.04 -71.50 15.83
CA TYR A 571 11.99 -70.80 17.11
C TYR A 571 12.14 -69.27 16.94
N PRO A 572 11.07 -68.47 17.19
CA PRO A 572 11.17 -67.02 17.21
C PRO A 572 11.88 -66.56 18.49
N ARG A 573 13.19 -66.26 18.40
CA ARG A 573 14.03 -65.83 19.54
C ARG A 573 13.68 -64.42 20.00
N GLN A 574 13.39 -63.53 19.05
CA GLN A 574 13.03 -62.13 19.28
C GLN A 574 11.98 -61.69 18.26
N PRO A 575 10.73 -61.43 18.68
CA PRO A 575 9.72 -60.80 17.84
C PRO A 575 10.20 -59.46 17.28
N LEU A 576 9.64 -59.04 16.15
CA LEU A 576 9.98 -57.77 15.50
C LEU A 576 9.82 -56.59 16.46
N THR A 577 10.87 -55.78 16.58
CA THR A 577 10.88 -54.61 17.48
C THR A 577 11.71 -53.46 16.91
N GLY A 578 11.38 -52.24 17.35
CA GLY A 578 12.19 -51.04 17.14
C GLY A 578 13.38 -50.93 18.10
N ASP A 579 13.49 -51.79 19.10
CA ASP A 579 14.55 -51.78 20.11
C ASP A 579 15.81 -52.53 19.64
N ASP A 580 16.87 -51.77 19.32
CA ASP A 580 18.19 -52.30 18.91
C ASP A 580 18.81 -53.22 19.96
N GLU A 581 18.66 -52.89 21.25
CA GLU A 581 19.33 -53.60 22.33
C GLU A 581 18.67 -54.95 22.60
N ALA A 582 17.34 -55.03 22.51
CA ALA A 582 16.62 -56.28 22.61
C ALA A 582 17.03 -57.28 21.52
N VAL A 583 17.18 -56.80 20.28
CA VAL A 583 17.62 -57.63 19.14
C VAL A 583 19.06 -58.08 19.34
N GLN A 584 19.97 -57.18 19.72
CA GLN A 584 21.36 -57.55 19.98
C GLN A 584 21.49 -58.55 21.13
N HIS A 585 20.72 -58.38 22.22
CA HIS A 585 20.72 -59.33 23.34
C HIS A 585 20.27 -60.74 22.90
N ALA A 586 19.27 -60.83 22.02
CA ALA A 586 18.84 -62.11 21.46
C ALA A 586 19.92 -62.75 20.57
N VAL A 587 20.67 -61.94 19.81
CA VAL A 587 21.81 -62.40 18.98
C VAL A 587 22.97 -62.87 19.87
N ASP A 588 23.31 -62.13 20.92
CA ASP A 588 24.37 -62.49 21.88
C ASP A 588 24.06 -63.80 22.62
N ALA A 589 22.77 -64.09 22.81
CA ALA A 589 22.27 -65.33 23.41
C ALA A 589 22.26 -66.54 22.44
N LEU A 590 22.57 -66.36 21.15
CA LEU A 590 22.64 -67.48 20.21
C LEU A 590 23.69 -68.52 20.63
N THR A 591 23.29 -69.78 20.68
CA THR A 591 24.17 -70.92 20.96
C THR A 591 23.88 -72.00 19.95
N ALA A 592 24.94 -72.65 19.45
CA ALA A 592 24.77 -73.83 18.63
C ALA A 592 24.05 -74.94 19.41
N THR A 593 23.14 -75.62 18.74
CA THR A 593 22.45 -76.80 19.20
C THR A 593 23.11 -78.04 18.60
N ASP A 594 23.18 -79.12 19.38
CA ASP A 594 23.52 -80.44 18.84
C ASP A 594 22.28 -80.94 18.10
N SER A 595 22.18 -80.61 16.82
CA SER A 595 21.07 -80.93 15.93
C SER A 595 21.38 -82.16 15.06
N HIS A 596 20.33 -82.70 14.46
CA HIS A 596 20.42 -83.80 13.51
C HIS A 596 21.03 -83.39 12.15
N ASP A 597 21.26 -84.37 11.28
CA ASP A 597 22.11 -84.33 10.09
C ASP A 597 21.54 -83.57 8.87
N VAL A 598 20.29 -83.09 8.91
CA VAL A 598 19.70 -82.27 7.83
C VAL A 598 18.94 -81.06 8.36
N GLU A 599 19.14 -79.87 7.80
CA GLU A 599 18.46 -78.62 8.21
C GLU A 599 17.09 -78.41 7.57
N ASN A 600 16.15 -77.80 8.31
CA ASN A 600 14.78 -77.60 7.84
C ASN A 600 14.38 -76.12 7.73
N TRP A 601 15.21 -75.30 7.06
CA TRP A 601 14.87 -73.91 6.75
C TRP A 601 13.61 -73.78 5.88
N PHE A 602 13.29 -74.80 5.07
CA PHE A 602 12.11 -74.79 4.23
C PHE A 602 10.82 -74.72 5.06
N TYR A 603 10.71 -75.50 6.13
CA TYR A 603 9.60 -75.42 7.08
C TYR A 603 9.61 -74.11 7.88
N ALA A 604 10.77 -73.58 8.26
CA ALA A 604 10.86 -72.31 8.95
C ALA A 604 10.31 -71.13 8.12
N LEU A 605 10.59 -71.10 6.81
CA LEU A 605 10.00 -70.12 5.89
C LEU A 605 8.47 -70.28 5.79
N TRP A 606 7.96 -71.52 5.79
CA TRP A 606 6.52 -71.77 5.84
C TRP A 606 5.88 -71.22 7.10
N GLN A 607 6.51 -71.38 8.27
CA GLN A 607 6.00 -70.85 9.54
C GLN A 607 5.93 -69.31 9.53
N LEU A 608 6.95 -68.64 8.98
CA LEU A 608 6.96 -67.19 8.82
C LEU A 608 5.85 -66.70 7.90
N ALA A 609 5.57 -67.41 6.79
CA ALA A 609 4.54 -67.01 5.83
C ALA A 609 3.10 -67.35 6.28
N ALA A 610 2.88 -68.53 6.87
CA ALA A 610 1.55 -69.06 7.14
C ALA A 610 1.04 -68.74 8.56
N ASN A 611 1.94 -68.66 9.54
CA ASN A 611 1.58 -68.54 10.97
C ASN A 611 2.05 -67.24 11.63
N ASP A 612 3.03 -66.55 11.04
CA ASP A 612 3.55 -65.23 11.47
C ASP A 612 3.71 -65.06 12.98
N ARG A 613 4.43 -65.99 13.63
CA ARG A 613 4.70 -65.91 15.08
C ARG A 613 5.77 -64.86 15.43
N ILE A 614 6.47 -64.30 14.44
CA ILE A 614 7.48 -63.25 14.62
C ILE A 614 6.85 -61.85 14.69
N GLY A 615 5.66 -61.68 14.09
CA GLY A 615 4.81 -60.49 14.22
C GLY A 615 5.08 -59.42 13.17
N PHE A 616 4.99 -59.75 11.87
CA PHE A 616 5.12 -58.76 10.81
C PHE A 616 4.04 -57.67 10.89
N ARG A 617 4.42 -56.42 10.67
CA ARG A 617 3.46 -55.31 10.58
C ARG A 617 2.61 -55.45 9.30
N PRO A 618 1.34 -54.99 9.28
CA PRO A 618 0.46 -55.13 8.13
C PRO A 618 0.95 -54.42 6.85
N ASP A 619 1.61 -53.26 6.99
CA ASP A 619 2.06 -52.39 5.89
C ASP A 619 3.59 -52.21 5.86
N SER A 620 4.35 -53.25 6.22
CA SER A 620 5.82 -53.23 6.22
C SER A 620 6.42 -53.92 4.99
N SER A 621 7.65 -53.53 4.63
CA SER A 621 8.48 -54.36 3.74
C SER A 621 8.98 -55.57 4.51
N ARG A 622 8.39 -56.74 4.30
CA ARG A 622 8.74 -57.94 5.06
C ARG A 622 9.92 -58.63 4.39
N VAL A 623 11.03 -58.71 5.09
CA VAL A 623 12.28 -59.29 4.58
C VAL A 623 12.73 -60.39 5.51
N VAL A 624 13.04 -61.56 4.96
CA VAL A 624 13.63 -62.67 5.70
C VAL A 624 15.03 -62.91 5.16
N VAL A 625 16.04 -62.74 6.02
CA VAL A 625 17.44 -63.04 5.72
C VAL A 625 17.73 -64.45 6.20
N LEU A 626 17.73 -65.41 5.28
CA LEU A 626 18.02 -66.82 5.54
C LEU A 626 19.53 -67.07 5.51
N ILE A 627 20.09 -67.48 6.65
CA ILE A 627 21.52 -67.74 6.84
C ILE A 627 21.71 -69.21 7.23
N SER A 628 22.37 -69.98 6.37
CA SER A 628 22.70 -71.40 6.60
C SER A 628 23.88 -71.82 5.72
N ASP A 629 24.59 -72.86 6.16
CA ASP A 629 25.71 -73.47 5.44
C ASP A 629 25.33 -74.71 4.61
N THR A 630 24.06 -75.14 4.61
CA THR A 630 23.60 -76.31 3.84
C THR A 630 22.18 -76.18 3.27
N TRP A 631 21.84 -77.10 2.37
CA TRP A 631 20.54 -77.20 1.73
C TRP A 631 19.49 -77.78 2.71
N SER A 632 18.20 -77.62 2.41
CA SER A 632 17.11 -78.13 3.26
C SER A 632 16.43 -79.35 2.68
N VAL A 633 15.87 -80.20 3.54
CA VAL A 633 14.94 -81.27 3.11
C VAL A 633 13.83 -80.71 2.21
N ASP A 634 13.59 -81.37 1.07
CA ASP A 634 12.44 -81.05 0.23
C ASP A 634 11.12 -81.47 0.89
N GLN A 635 10.01 -81.17 0.19
CA GLN A 635 8.57 -81.29 0.49
C GLN A 635 8.10 -82.50 1.34
N SER A 636 8.97 -83.49 1.53
CA SER A 636 8.72 -84.85 2.00
C SER A 636 8.70 -85.03 3.54
N PHE A 637 9.19 -84.06 4.33
CA PHE A 637 9.31 -84.22 5.80
C PHE A 637 8.92 -82.96 6.62
N PRO A 638 7.63 -82.56 6.65
CA PRO A 638 7.12 -81.59 7.62
C PRO A 638 6.80 -82.27 8.97
N PRO A 639 6.88 -81.54 10.10
CA PRO A 639 6.42 -82.05 11.40
C PRO A 639 4.99 -82.62 11.33
N PRO A 640 4.64 -83.61 12.17
CA PRO A 640 3.35 -84.29 12.09
C PRO A 640 2.17 -83.31 12.28
N GLY A 641 1.34 -83.13 11.24
CA GLY A 641 0.09 -82.34 11.32
C GLY A 641 -0.11 -81.29 10.22
N ASP A 642 0.96 -80.85 9.53
CA ASP A 642 0.89 -79.70 8.61
C ASP A 642 0.75 -80.06 7.10
N GLY A 643 0.80 -81.34 6.77
CA GLY A 643 0.70 -81.85 5.39
C GLY A 643 1.91 -81.48 4.51
N THR A 644 2.03 -82.12 3.34
CA THR A 644 3.15 -81.88 2.40
C THR A 644 3.21 -80.41 1.95
N ILE A 645 4.38 -79.78 2.10
CA ILE A 645 4.61 -78.38 1.70
C ILE A 645 5.39 -78.38 0.39
N GLU A 646 4.69 -78.17 -0.71
CA GLU A 646 5.29 -78.06 -2.04
C GLU A 646 6.04 -76.72 -2.22
N LYS A 647 7.14 -76.71 -2.97
CA LYS A 647 7.93 -75.49 -3.30
C LYS A 647 7.06 -74.36 -3.86
N ASP A 648 6.22 -74.66 -4.85
CA ASP A 648 5.33 -73.67 -5.44
C ASP A 648 4.26 -73.18 -4.44
N LYS A 649 3.88 -74.01 -3.47
CA LYS A 649 2.94 -73.64 -2.39
C LYS A 649 3.62 -72.69 -1.40
N LEU A 650 4.88 -72.95 -1.03
CA LEU A 650 5.66 -72.04 -0.19
C LEU A 650 5.90 -70.69 -0.88
N ILE A 651 6.31 -70.69 -2.16
CA ILE A 651 6.50 -69.44 -2.92
C ILE A 651 5.21 -68.63 -2.99
N ARG A 652 4.06 -69.27 -3.24
CA ARG A 652 2.76 -68.59 -3.21
C ARG A 652 2.43 -68.04 -1.82
N ALA A 653 2.72 -68.77 -0.75
CA ALA A 653 2.48 -68.30 0.61
C ALA A 653 3.36 -67.10 0.97
N LEU A 654 4.66 -67.16 0.64
CA LEU A 654 5.60 -66.05 0.86
C LEU A 654 5.18 -64.80 0.06
N ARG A 655 4.80 -64.95 -1.21
CA ARG A 655 4.29 -63.83 -2.02
C ARG A 655 2.97 -63.27 -1.49
N ALA A 656 2.04 -64.13 -1.08
CA ALA A 656 0.77 -63.69 -0.48
C ALA A 656 0.98 -62.98 0.86
N ALA A 657 2.02 -63.36 1.61
CA ALA A 657 2.43 -62.70 2.83
C ALA A 657 3.30 -61.45 2.59
N GLY A 658 3.67 -61.13 1.35
CA GLY A 658 4.54 -60.00 1.01
C GLY A 658 5.98 -60.15 1.51
N ILE A 659 6.47 -61.38 1.70
CA ILE A 659 7.80 -61.66 2.26
C ILE A 659 8.81 -61.84 1.14
N ALA A 660 9.86 -61.00 1.12
CA ALA A 660 11.03 -61.16 0.27
C ALA A 660 12.14 -61.94 0.99
N VAL A 661 12.65 -63.01 0.38
CA VAL A 661 13.69 -63.86 0.98
C VAL A 661 15.07 -63.50 0.42
N ILE A 662 16.01 -63.18 1.32
CA ILE A 662 17.44 -63.03 1.02
C ILE A 662 18.14 -64.31 1.48
N GLY A 663 18.66 -65.09 0.55
CA GLY A 663 19.46 -66.28 0.88
C GLY A 663 20.94 -65.93 1.00
N VAL A 664 21.58 -66.33 2.10
CA VAL A 664 22.98 -66.03 2.41
C VAL A 664 23.76 -67.35 2.53
N PRO A 665 24.27 -67.90 1.41
CA PRO A 665 25.09 -69.11 1.44
C PRO A 665 26.44 -68.86 2.14
N ILE A 666 26.85 -69.80 2.99
CA ILE A 666 28.13 -69.79 3.70
C ILE A 666 29.04 -70.90 3.17
N SER A 667 30.31 -70.57 2.85
CA SER A 667 31.35 -71.54 2.45
C SER A 667 32.59 -71.53 3.34
N GLY A 668 33.33 -72.65 3.40
CA GLY A 668 34.72 -72.67 3.89
C GLY A 668 34.96 -73.09 5.35
N ALA A 669 34.05 -73.81 5.99
CA ALA A 669 34.46 -74.82 6.97
C ALA A 669 33.91 -76.18 6.53
N GLU A 670 34.17 -77.25 7.26
CA GLU A 670 33.79 -78.63 6.95
C GLU A 670 32.26 -78.84 6.87
N TYR A 671 31.59 -78.20 5.90
CA TYR A 671 30.14 -78.12 5.77
C TYR A 671 29.69 -78.64 4.42
N GLU A 672 28.66 -79.46 4.44
CA GLU A 672 28.17 -80.18 3.29
C GLU A 672 27.41 -79.21 2.36
N GLU A 673 27.97 -79.04 1.16
CA GLU A 673 27.22 -78.76 -0.07
C GLU A 673 26.53 -77.38 -0.28
N GLY A 674 26.30 -76.56 0.74
CA GLY A 674 25.89 -75.15 0.63
C GLY A 674 24.38 -74.89 0.47
N LEU A 675 23.90 -73.73 0.96
CA LEU A 675 22.47 -73.32 1.00
C LEU A 675 21.68 -73.53 -0.31
N ASN A 676 22.33 -73.35 -1.45
CA ASN A 676 21.68 -73.42 -2.76
C ASN A 676 22.14 -74.60 -3.62
N LYS A 677 22.61 -75.71 -3.03
CA LYS A 677 23.05 -76.90 -3.79
C LYS A 677 22.05 -77.36 -4.85
N ASP A 678 20.78 -77.41 -4.47
CA ASP A 678 19.67 -77.93 -5.29
C ASP A 678 18.97 -76.83 -6.13
N GLY A 679 19.42 -75.57 -6.02
CA GLY A 679 18.84 -74.41 -6.68
C GLY A 679 17.54 -73.88 -6.04
N VAL A 680 17.03 -74.52 -4.98
CA VAL A 680 15.71 -74.19 -4.41
C VAL A 680 15.73 -72.87 -3.67
N ALA A 681 16.76 -72.61 -2.85
CA ALA A 681 16.88 -71.37 -2.10
C ALA A 681 16.98 -70.14 -3.03
N GLY A 682 17.73 -70.27 -4.12
CA GLY A 682 17.88 -69.24 -5.14
C GLY A 682 16.56 -68.96 -5.88
N GLU A 683 15.83 -70.01 -6.25
CA GLU A 683 14.53 -69.87 -6.92
C GLU A 683 13.47 -69.23 -6.00
N ILE A 684 13.46 -69.58 -4.69
CA ILE A 684 12.58 -68.95 -3.70
C ILE A 684 12.95 -67.46 -3.54
N ALA A 685 14.23 -67.15 -3.37
CA ALA A 685 14.70 -65.78 -3.20
C ALA A 685 14.36 -64.90 -4.42
N GLU A 686 14.56 -65.40 -5.65
CA GLU A 686 14.22 -64.70 -6.89
C GLU A 686 12.71 -64.48 -7.02
N LYS A 687 11.90 -65.53 -6.85
CA LYS A 687 10.43 -65.45 -7.05
C LYS A 687 9.70 -64.68 -5.95
N THR A 688 10.35 -64.36 -4.84
CA THR A 688 9.81 -63.55 -3.75
C THR A 688 10.30 -62.09 -3.78
N GLY A 689 11.07 -61.69 -4.80
CA GLY A 689 11.55 -60.31 -4.95
C GLY A 689 12.82 -59.98 -4.14
N GLY A 690 13.40 -60.97 -3.46
CA GLY A 690 14.68 -60.89 -2.76
C GLY A 690 15.87 -61.23 -3.67
N GLY A 691 16.77 -62.07 -3.17
CA GLY A 691 17.96 -62.49 -3.91
C GLY A 691 18.88 -63.44 -3.16
N LEU A 692 19.69 -64.19 -3.89
CA LEU A 692 20.75 -65.03 -3.32
C LEU A 692 22.06 -64.26 -3.36
N THR A 693 22.73 -64.10 -2.21
CA THR A 693 24.03 -63.44 -2.17
C THR A 693 25.09 -64.32 -2.83
N ALA A 694 26.17 -63.71 -3.32
CA ALA A 694 27.35 -64.48 -3.68
C ALA A 694 27.87 -65.23 -2.44
N ASP A 695 28.35 -66.44 -2.65
CA ASP A 695 28.91 -67.29 -1.61
C ASP A 695 30.05 -66.56 -0.87
N SER A 696 29.99 -66.60 0.47
CA SER A 696 30.94 -65.90 1.32
C SER A 696 31.25 -66.71 2.57
N GLY A 697 32.52 -66.74 2.96
CA GLY A 697 32.89 -67.26 4.27
C GLY A 697 32.40 -66.33 5.40
N PRO A 698 32.47 -66.78 6.67
CA PRO A 698 31.92 -66.06 7.82
C PRO A 698 32.32 -64.58 7.92
N ALA A 699 33.54 -64.23 7.51
CA ALA A 699 34.06 -62.86 7.59
C ALA A 699 33.40 -61.86 6.62
N GLY A 700 32.90 -62.31 5.46
CA GLY A 700 32.30 -61.46 4.43
C GLY A 700 30.77 -61.40 4.45
N MET A 701 30.12 -62.26 5.23
CA MET A 701 28.66 -62.44 5.29
C MET A 701 27.90 -61.15 5.60
N ILE A 702 28.34 -60.37 6.60
CA ILE A 702 27.66 -59.14 7.04
C ILE A 702 27.60 -58.10 5.93
N ASP A 703 28.71 -57.92 5.20
CA ASP A 703 28.78 -56.96 4.10
C ASP A 703 27.86 -57.40 2.94
N LYS A 704 27.72 -58.71 2.71
CA LYS A 704 26.78 -59.28 1.74
C LYS A 704 25.33 -59.10 2.13
N ILE A 705 24.99 -59.27 3.40
CA ILE A 705 23.64 -58.98 3.91
C ILE A 705 23.27 -57.51 3.68
N GLN A 706 24.19 -56.58 4.00
CA GLN A 706 23.97 -55.15 3.78
C GLN A 706 23.75 -54.82 2.30
N GLN A 707 24.55 -55.43 1.41
CA GLN A 707 24.40 -55.26 -0.03
C GLN A 707 23.04 -55.80 -0.51
N ALA A 708 22.65 -57.00 -0.07
CA ALA A 708 21.43 -57.66 -0.52
C ALA A 708 20.15 -56.91 -0.11
N ILE A 709 20.14 -56.30 1.09
CA ILE A 709 19.01 -55.46 1.54
C ILE A 709 18.83 -54.24 0.61
N ARG A 710 19.92 -53.69 0.08
CA ARG A 710 19.90 -52.57 -0.90
C ARG A 710 19.57 -53.03 -2.33
N GLU A 711 19.51 -54.33 -2.58
CA GLU A 711 19.16 -54.94 -3.88
C GLU A 711 17.77 -55.60 -3.85
N LEU A 712 16.94 -55.26 -2.85
CA LEU A 712 15.53 -55.65 -2.82
C LEU A 712 14.75 -54.98 -3.96
N THR A 713 13.68 -55.63 -4.40
CA THR A 713 12.84 -55.14 -5.50
C THR A 713 11.70 -54.28 -4.94
N ILE A 714 11.46 -53.12 -5.56
CA ILE A 714 10.31 -52.24 -5.30
C ILE A 714 9.47 -52.20 -6.58
N THR A 715 8.16 -52.36 -6.41
CA THR A 715 7.20 -52.26 -7.52
C THR A 715 6.57 -50.87 -7.52
N VAL A 716 6.41 -50.26 -8.70
CA VAL A 716 5.77 -48.95 -8.85
C VAL A 716 4.51 -49.11 -9.68
N HIS A 717 3.37 -48.77 -9.09
CA HIS A 717 2.04 -48.86 -9.70
C HIS A 717 1.58 -47.48 -10.19
N PRO A 718 1.58 -47.23 -11.51
CA PRO A 718 1.05 -46.00 -12.04
C PRO A 718 -0.50 -46.05 -12.13
N SER A 719 -1.14 -44.93 -11.85
CA SER A 719 -2.58 -44.74 -12.06
C SER A 719 -2.86 -43.32 -12.59
N ALA A 720 -3.97 -43.16 -13.32
CA ALA A 720 -4.33 -41.89 -13.95
C ALA A 720 -5.81 -41.56 -13.72
N THR A 721 -6.08 -40.33 -13.31
CA THR A 721 -7.44 -39.78 -13.16
C THR A 721 -7.60 -38.61 -14.13
N CYS A 722 -8.24 -38.85 -15.28
CA CYS A 722 -8.33 -37.87 -16.36
C CYS A 722 -9.75 -37.31 -16.57
N GLN A 723 -9.84 -36.07 -17.05
CA GLN A 723 -11.08 -35.48 -17.55
C GLN A 723 -11.56 -36.18 -18.84
N HIS A 724 -12.88 -36.13 -19.08
CA HIS A 724 -13.49 -36.77 -20.25
C HIS A 724 -12.91 -36.23 -21.56
N GLY A 725 -12.43 -37.14 -22.42
CA GLY A 725 -11.76 -36.80 -23.68
C GLY A 725 -10.23 -36.93 -23.66
N LEU A 726 -9.64 -37.26 -22.52
CA LEU A 726 -8.22 -37.55 -22.33
C LEU A 726 -8.04 -38.91 -21.64
N SER A 727 -7.06 -39.70 -22.06
CA SER A 727 -6.68 -40.95 -21.40
C SER A 727 -5.17 -41.16 -21.45
N VAL A 728 -4.62 -41.85 -20.45
CA VAL A 728 -3.19 -42.21 -20.37
C VAL A 728 -3.06 -43.71 -20.16
N GLU A 729 -2.19 -44.33 -20.94
CA GLU A 729 -1.72 -45.71 -20.76
C GLU A 729 -0.23 -45.68 -20.39
N PHE A 730 0.22 -46.61 -19.54
CA PHE A 730 1.60 -46.66 -19.05
C PHE A 730 2.30 -47.93 -19.56
N ASP A 731 3.55 -47.79 -20.01
CA ASP A 731 4.42 -48.91 -20.37
C ASP A 731 5.79 -48.76 -19.70
N PRO A 732 6.20 -49.68 -18.80
CA PRO A 732 5.46 -50.86 -18.31
C PRO A 732 4.39 -50.50 -17.26
N ASN A 733 3.46 -51.41 -16.96
CA ASN A 733 2.50 -51.27 -15.86
C ASN A 733 2.23 -52.63 -15.18
N PRO A 734 2.74 -52.88 -13.95
CA PRO A 734 3.63 -52.01 -13.15
C PRO A 734 5.10 -52.06 -13.63
N ALA A 735 5.95 -51.22 -13.02
CA ALA A 735 7.41 -51.31 -13.18
C ALA A 735 8.05 -51.95 -11.92
N GLU A 736 8.91 -52.94 -12.10
CA GLU A 736 9.71 -53.56 -11.03
C GLU A 736 11.17 -53.09 -11.14
N VAL A 737 11.70 -52.48 -10.10
CA VAL A 737 13.09 -52.00 -10.06
C VAL A 737 13.77 -52.35 -8.74
N LYS A 738 15.10 -52.40 -8.75
CA LYS A 738 15.90 -52.57 -7.52
C LYS A 738 15.88 -51.28 -6.69
N ALA A 739 15.89 -51.41 -5.38
CA ALA A 739 15.91 -50.28 -4.45
C ALA A 739 17.05 -49.31 -4.79
N GLY A 740 16.77 -48.01 -4.70
CA GLY A 740 17.68 -46.93 -5.10
C GLY A 740 17.83 -46.72 -6.62
N ARG A 741 17.19 -47.54 -7.47
CA ARG A 741 17.10 -47.30 -8.93
C ARG A 741 15.85 -46.52 -9.27
N ARG A 742 15.81 -45.96 -10.49
CA ARG A 742 14.65 -45.20 -10.96
C ARG A 742 13.79 -46.09 -11.86
N ALA A 743 12.49 -46.12 -11.62
CA ALA A 743 11.51 -46.70 -12.54
C ALA A 743 11.25 -45.73 -13.69
N VAL A 744 11.21 -46.24 -14.92
CA VAL A 744 11.00 -45.43 -16.13
C VAL A 744 9.71 -45.90 -16.80
N PHE A 745 8.82 -44.96 -17.08
CA PHE A 745 7.54 -45.18 -17.72
C PHE A 745 7.46 -44.40 -19.04
N GLN A 746 6.85 -45.00 -20.05
CA GLN A 746 6.34 -44.32 -21.22
C GLN A 746 4.84 -44.07 -21.02
N GLU A 747 4.46 -42.81 -20.87
CA GLU A 747 3.08 -42.35 -20.71
C GLU A 747 2.48 -42.08 -22.09
N ILE A 748 1.64 -42.99 -22.57
CA ILE A 748 0.98 -42.89 -23.87
C ILE A 748 -0.32 -42.11 -23.69
N VAL A 749 -0.26 -40.81 -23.97
CA VAL A 749 -1.37 -39.87 -23.83
C VAL A 749 -2.19 -39.87 -25.11
N SER A 750 -3.51 -40.06 -24.98
CA SER A 750 -4.46 -40.11 -26.09
C SER A 750 -5.56 -39.05 -25.95
N VAL A 751 -5.77 -38.26 -27.00
CA VAL A 751 -6.85 -37.26 -27.06
C VAL A 751 -8.00 -37.78 -27.92
N ALA A 752 -9.22 -37.74 -27.39
CA ALA A 752 -10.39 -38.23 -28.12
C ALA A 752 -10.62 -37.44 -29.43
N PRO A 753 -11.07 -38.09 -30.52
CA PRO A 753 -11.40 -37.40 -31.78
C PRO A 753 -12.47 -36.31 -31.63
N GLY A 754 -13.35 -36.42 -30.63
CA GLY A 754 -14.40 -35.44 -30.33
C GLY A 754 -13.97 -34.32 -29.37
N ALA A 755 -12.71 -34.24 -28.98
CA ALA A 755 -12.21 -33.18 -28.10
C ALA A 755 -12.37 -31.80 -28.77
N VAL A 756 -12.87 -30.82 -28.02
CA VAL A 756 -13.21 -29.49 -28.55
C VAL A 756 -11.94 -28.67 -28.78
N PRO A 757 -11.62 -28.22 -30.01
CA PRO A 757 -10.45 -27.36 -30.22
C PRO A 757 -10.49 -26.07 -29.41
N GLY A 758 -9.38 -25.71 -28.78
CA GLY A 758 -9.26 -24.59 -27.83
C GLY A 758 -9.61 -24.95 -26.38
N SER A 759 -10.11 -26.16 -26.10
CA SER A 759 -10.30 -26.62 -24.72
C SER A 759 -8.99 -27.10 -24.08
N VAL A 760 -8.97 -27.10 -22.75
CA VAL A 760 -7.87 -27.61 -21.93
C VAL A 760 -8.37 -28.85 -21.18
N LEU A 761 -7.71 -29.98 -21.37
CA LEU A 761 -8.00 -31.23 -20.70
C LEU A 761 -6.93 -31.50 -19.64
N ARG A 762 -7.32 -32.01 -18.47
CA ARG A 762 -6.42 -32.29 -17.34
C ARG A 762 -6.43 -33.75 -16.94
N CYS A 763 -5.30 -34.25 -16.46
CA CYS A 763 -5.17 -35.54 -15.82
C CYS A 763 -4.19 -35.47 -14.64
N THR A 764 -4.54 -36.11 -13.53
CA THR A 764 -3.65 -36.30 -12.38
C THR A 764 -3.16 -37.74 -12.39
N LEU A 765 -1.84 -37.94 -12.49
CA LEU A 765 -1.19 -39.24 -12.52
C LEU A 765 -0.51 -39.50 -11.18
N ARG A 766 -0.66 -40.70 -10.63
CA ARG A 766 -0.06 -41.11 -9.34
C ARG A 766 0.84 -42.33 -9.55
N PHE A 767 1.96 -42.36 -8.85
CA PHE A 767 2.90 -43.47 -8.86
C PHE A 767 3.04 -44.04 -7.45
N ASP A 768 2.24 -45.06 -7.13
CA ASP A 768 2.22 -45.65 -5.80
C ASP A 768 3.31 -46.73 -5.69
N LEU A 769 4.18 -46.60 -4.67
CA LEU A 769 5.21 -47.61 -4.39
C LEU A 769 4.57 -48.79 -3.65
N ASP A 770 4.96 -50.01 -4.01
CA ASP A 770 4.69 -51.24 -3.26
C ASP A 770 6.03 -51.85 -2.83
N PRO A 771 6.34 -51.84 -1.53
CA PRO A 771 5.51 -51.35 -0.42
C PRO A 771 5.46 -49.81 -0.30
N PRO A 772 4.39 -49.24 0.30
CA PRO A 772 4.12 -47.80 0.30
C PRO A 772 5.05 -47.00 1.23
N ASP A 773 5.51 -45.83 0.75
CA ASP A 773 6.34 -44.89 1.53
C ASP A 773 5.47 -43.77 2.13
N ALA A 774 5.09 -43.93 3.40
CA ALA A 774 4.18 -43.02 4.08
C ALA A 774 4.70 -41.56 4.07
N GLY A 775 3.87 -40.62 3.61
CA GLY A 775 4.20 -39.19 3.56
C GLY A 775 4.87 -38.72 2.27
N LYS A 776 5.16 -39.61 1.31
CA LYS A 776 5.58 -39.24 -0.04
C LYS A 776 4.42 -39.35 -1.03
N GLU A 777 4.10 -38.25 -1.70
CA GLU A 777 3.14 -38.25 -2.81
C GLU A 777 3.89 -38.05 -4.14
N LEU A 778 3.88 -39.08 -4.99
CA LEU A 778 4.49 -39.04 -6.31
C LEU A 778 3.39 -38.78 -7.34
N VAL A 779 3.05 -37.51 -7.50
CA VAL A 779 1.94 -37.04 -8.35
C VAL A 779 2.48 -36.18 -9.48
N GLN A 780 1.99 -36.43 -10.69
CA GLN A 780 2.24 -35.61 -11.87
C GLN A 780 0.93 -35.01 -12.38
N GLU A 781 0.96 -33.73 -12.74
CA GLU A 781 -0.15 -33.03 -13.37
C GLU A 781 0.09 -32.92 -14.89
N LEU A 782 -0.83 -33.48 -15.68
CA LEU A 782 -0.80 -33.47 -17.14
C LEU A 782 -1.92 -32.59 -17.68
N ILE A 783 -1.54 -31.59 -18.47
CA ILE A 783 -2.42 -30.66 -19.17
C ILE A 783 -2.26 -30.85 -20.68
N VAL A 784 -3.39 -31.00 -21.38
CA VAL A 784 -3.44 -31.09 -22.83
C VAL A 784 -4.30 -29.99 -23.42
N ARG A 785 -3.70 -29.13 -24.24
CA ARG A 785 -4.40 -28.07 -24.97
C ARG A 785 -4.83 -28.60 -26.34
N VAL A 786 -6.13 -28.66 -26.57
CA VAL A 786 -6.65 -29.27 -27.81
C VAL A 786 -6.42 -28.30 -28.99
N ALA A 787 -5.46 -28.61 -29.84
CA ALA A 787 -5.04 -27.76 -30.95
C ALA A 787 -6.11 -27.68 -32.05
N GLN A 788 -6.22 -26.54 -32.73
CA GLN A 788 -7.14 -26.38 -33.86
C GLN A 788 -6.64 -27.12 -35.12
N PRO A 789 -7.46 -28.03 -35.69
CA PRO A 789 -7.11 -28.70 -36.94
C PRO A 789 -6.84 -27.68 -38.07
N GLY A 790 -5.72 -27.85 -38.76
CA GLY A 790 -5.34 -27.02 -39.90
C GLY A 790 -4.45 -25.81 -39.58
N LEU A 791 -4.24 -25.46 -38.30
CA LEU A 791 -3.14 -24.58 -37.91
C LEU A 791 -1.83 -25.39 -37.79
N PRO A 792 -0.65 -24.74 -37.91
CA PRO A 792 0.62 -25.35 -37.51
C PRO A 792 0.55 -25.95 -36.10
N LEU A 793 1.08 -27.16 -35.92
CA LEU A 793 1.26 -27.75 -34.61
C LEU A 793 2.63 -27.34 -34.08
N VAL A 794 2.65 -26.40 -33.13
CA VAL A 794 3.85 -25.98 -32.41
C VAL A 794 4.01 -26.85 -31.16
N ARG A 795 5.24 -27.17 -30.78
CA ARG A 795 5.58 -27.88 -29.55
C ARG A 795 6.77 -27.21 -28.89
N VAL A 796 6.70 -26.95 -27.61
CA VAL A 796 7.82 -26.47 -26.80
C VAL A 796 7.89 -27.27 -25.49
N ASP A 797 9.10 -27.59 -25.04
CA ASP A 797 9.31 -28.36 -23.82
C ASP A 797 9.32 -27.46 -22.57
N ASP A 798 8.61 -27.89 -21.53
CA ASP A 798 8.74 -27.36 -20.17
C ASP A 798 10.13 -27.69 -19.61
N VAL A 799 10.73 -26.77 -18.84
CA VAL A 799 12.05 -26.99 -18.23
C VAL A 799 12.05 -26.53 -16.79
N GLN A 800 12.52 -27.41 -15.91
CA GLN A 800 12.81 -27.08 -14.52
C GLN A 800 14.33 -27.08 -14.30
N GLN A 801 14.85 -26.04 -13.63
CA GLN A 801 16.28 -25.91 -13.35
C GLN A 801 16.51 -25.18 -12.03
N GLU A 802 17.58 -25.52 -11.31
CA GLU A 802 18.05 -24.73 -10.16
C GLU A 802 18.75 -23.43 -10.62
N PRO A 803 18.65 -22.33 -9.84
CA PRO A 803 19.30 -21.08 -10.16
C PRO A 803 20.83 -21.22 -10.17
N THR A 804 21.47 -20.52 -11.11
CA THR A 804 22.94 -20.38 -11.14
C THR A 804 23.43 -19.18 -10.33
N GLY A 805 22.51 -18.34 -9.85
CA GLY A 805 22.75 -17.14 -9.06
C GLY A 805 21.44 -16.43 -8.70
N PRO A 806 21.50 -15.27 -8.00
CA PRO A 806 20.31 -14.55 -7.52
C PRO A 806 19.39 -14.05 -8.65
N ASP A 807 19.95 -13.79 -9.83
CA ASP A 807 19.16 -13.36 -10.99
C ASP A 807 18.37 -14.52 -11.65
N GLY A 808 18.69 -15.77 -11.30
CA GLY A 808 18.08 -17.00 -11.79
C GLY A 808 19.04 -17.91 -12.59
N ALA A 809 18.55 -18.50 -13.67
CA ALA A 809 19.30 -19.47 -14.50
C ALA A 809 19.19 -19.16 -15.99
N ARG A 810 20.27 -19.40 -16.74
CA ARG A 810 20.18 -19.47 -18.21
C ARG A 810 19.62 -20.83 -18.62
N VAL A 811 18.42 -20.83 -19.18
CA VAL A 811 17.70 -22.06 -19.51
C VAL A 811 17.67 -22.28 -21.02
N THR A 812 18.02 -23.49 -21.45
CA THR A 812 17.90 -23.93 -22.84
C THR A 812 16.74 -24.92 -22.93
N TYR A 813 15.78 -24.63 -23.80
CA TYR A 813 14.65 -25.50 -24.10
C TYR A 813 14.56 -25.76 -25.61
N THR A 814 13.85 -26.82 -25.99
CA THR A 814 13.63 -27.21 -27.39
C THR A 814 12.23 -26.78 -27.84
N ALA A 815 12.13 -26.27 -29.06
CA ALA A 815 10.85 -25.98 -29.71
C ALA A 815 10.85 -26.47 -31.16
N SER A 816 9.72 -27.00 -31.61
CA SER A 816 9.52 -27.50 -32.97
C SER A 816 8.13 -27.13 -33.48
N ALA A 817 7.96 -27.06 -34.80
CA ALA A 817 6.65 -26.91 -35.39
C ALA A 817 6.55 -27.65 -36.72
N VAL A 818 5.37 -28.17 -37.02
CA VAL A 818 5.05 -28.79 -38.30
C VAL A 818 3.77 -28.20 -38.90
N ASP A 819 3.72 -28.13 -40.24
CA ASP A 819 2.48 -27.80 -40.94
C ASP A 819 1.50 -28.98 -40.97
N ALA A 820 0.31 -28.78 -41.55
CA ALA A 820 -0.71 -29.82 -41.68
C ALA A 820 -0.26 -31.06 -42.50
N ALA A 821 0.84 -30.96 -43.26
CA ALA A 821 1.43 -32.06 -44.01
C ALA A 821 2.64 -32.70 -43.28
N GLY A 822 2.91 -32.30 -42.03
CA GLY A 822 4.03 -32.79 -41.23
C GLY A 822 5.39 -32.19 -41.59
N ARG A 823 5.44 -31.11 -42.39
CA ARG A 823 6.71 -30.48 -42.79
C ARG A 823 7.17 -29.49 -41.73
N PRO A 824 8.46 -29.47 -41.35
CA PRO A 824 8.97 -28.60 -40.31
C PRO A 824 8.85 -27.12 -40.68
N LEU A 825 8.52 -26.28 -39.69
CA LEU A 825 8.39 -24.83 -39.78
C LEU A 825 9.36 -24.12 -38.82
N PRO A 826 9.84 -22.91 -39.15
CA PRO A 826 10.63 -22.11 -38.23
C PRO A 826 9.76 -21.62 -37.06
N VAL A 827 10.26 -21.82 -35.83
CA VAL A 827 9.58 -21.41 -34.60
C VAL A 827 10.20 -20.11 -34.08
N ARG A 828 9.37 -19.22 -33.56
CA ARG A 828 9.78 -18.03 -32.81
C ARG A 828 9.22 -18.11 -31.41
N CYS A 829 10.09 -18.08 -30.41
CA CYS A 829 9.72 -18.14 -29.00
C CYS A 829 10.13 -16.87 -28.26
N GLN A 830 9.32 -16.46 -27.29
CA GLN A 830 9.59 -15.31 -26.42
C GLN A 830 9.28 -15.68 -24.96
N PRO A 831 10.26 -15.56 -24.04
CA PRO A 831 11.69 -15.30 -24.27
C PRO A 831 12.39 -16.43 -25.07
N PRO A 832 13.43 -16.16 -25.90
CA PRO A 832 14.10 -17.19 -26.71
C PRO A 832 14.93 -18.17 -25.86
N SER A 833 15.17 -19.38 -26.38
CA SER A 833 16.01 -20.40 -25.74
C SER A 833 17.43 -19.88 -25.47
N GLY A 834 17.98 -20.16 -24.27
CA GLY A 834 19.26 -19.64 -23.79
C GLY A 834 19.18 -18.28 -23.05
N SER A 835 17.97 -17.73 -22.90
CA SER A 835 17.72 -16.52 -22.10
C SER A 835 17.97 -16.77 -20.62
N LEU A 836 18.19 -15.68 -19.87
CA LEU A 836 18.20 -15.69 -18.41
C LEU A 836 16.75 -15.64 -17.92
N PHE A 837 16.35 -16.62 -17.12
CA PHE A 837 15.02 -16.71 -16.52
C PHE A 837 15.10 -16.43 -15.01
N PRO A 838 14.18 -15.62 -14.45
CA PRO A 838 14.09 -15.37 -13.01
C PRO A 838 13.84 -16.62 -12.20
N ILE A 839 14.22 -16.60 -10.92
CA ILE A 839 13.67 -17.53 -9.91
C ILE A 839 12.15 -17.33 -9.88
N GLY A 840 11.41 -18.42 -10.07
CA GLY A 840 9.99 -18.38 -10.31
C GLY A 840 9.57 -19.18 -11.54
N GLN A 841 8.41 -18.79 -12.07
CA GLN A 841 7.76 -19.39 -13.22
C GLN A 841 7.66 -18.36 -14.34
N THR A 842 8.12 -18.73 -15.54
CA THR A 842 7.99 -17.91 -16.75
C THR A 842 7.25 -18.69 -17.82
N VAL A 843 6.23 -18.09 -18.45
CA VAL A 843 5.59 -18.69 -19.63
C VAL A 843 6.31 -18.24 -20.91
N VAL A 844 6.89 -19.19 -21.63
CA VAL A 844 7.45 -18.99 -22.96
C VAL A 844 6.35 -19.24 -23.98
N THR A 845 6.07 -18.26 -24.85
CA THR A 845 5.15 -18.46 -25.98
C THR A 845 5.94 -18.68 -27.26
N CYS A 846 5.68 -19.79 -27.94
CA CYS A 846 6.26 -20.15 -29.22
C CYS A 846 5.21 -20.10 -30.33
N THR A 847 5.57 -19.55 -31.48
CA THR A 847 4.67 -19.45 -32.66
C THR A 847 5.37 -19.92 -33.93
N ALA A 848 4.60 -20.46 -34.85
CA ALA A 848 5.05 -20.78 -36.20
C ALA A 848 3.95 -20.48 -37.21
N THR A 849 4.34 -19.90 -38.35
CA THR A 849 3.42 -19.52 -39.43
C THR A 849 3.71 -20.35 -40.68
N ASP A 850 2.67 -20.95 -41.26
CA ASP A 850 2.80 -21.71 -42.51
C ASP A 850 2.85 -20.81 -43.75
N ARG A 851 3.05 -21.41 -44.93
CA ARG A 851 3.05 -20.67 -46.21
C ARG A 851 1.71 -20.03 -46.57
N ALA A 852 0.62 -20.48 -45.96
CA ALA A 852 -0.71 -19.91 -46.15
C ALA A 852 -0.99 -18.72 -45.19
N GLY A 853 -0.01 -18.34 -44.36
CA GLY A 853 -0.14 -17.23 -43.41
C GLY A 853 -0.89 -17.60 -42.13
N ARG A 854 -1.15 -18.90 -41.89
CA ARG A 854 -1.82 -19.38 -40.68
C ARG A 854 -0.79 -19.60 -39.58
N THR A 855 -1.07 -19.10 -38.38
CA THR A 855 -0.14 -19.20 -37.23
C THR A 855 -0.69 -20.17 -36.20
N GLY A 856 0.14 -21.13 -35.81
CA GLY A 856 -0.06 -21.95 -34.62
C GLY A 856 0.79 -21.42 -33.47
N SER A 857 0.37 -21.72 -32.25
CA SER A 857 1.09 -21.33 -31.04
C SER A 857 1.09 -22.45 -30.01
N ASP A 858 2.12 -22.45 -29.19
CA ASP A 858 2.24 -23.29 -28.00
C ASP A 858 2.93 -22.51 -26.88
N THR A 859 2.74 -22.94 -25.64
CA THR A 859 3.33 -22.33 -24.45
C THR A 859 4.06 -23.37 -23.62
N ALA A 860 5.26 -23.04 -23.14
CA ALA A 860 6.00 -23.84 -22.16
C ALA A 860 6.20 -23.08 -20.87
N LEU A 861 6.29 -23.83 -19.79
CA LEU A 861 6.64 -23.38 -18.46
C LEU A 861 8.13 -23.55 -18.22
N ILE A 862 8.81 -22.43 -17.98
CA ILE A 862 10.20 -22.43 -17.51
C ILE A 862 10.17 -22.12 -16.02
N VAL A 863 10.57 -23.10 -15.21
CA VAL A 863 10.57 -23.02 -13.75
C VAL A 863 12.01 -23.00 -13.25
N VAL A 864 12.40 -21.90 -12.61
CA VAL A 864 13.68 -21.82 -11.91
C VAL A 864 13.41 -21.92 -10.40
N THR A 865 13.74 -23.06 -9.81
CA THR A 865 13.38 -23.38 -8.42
C THR A 865 14.48 -23.03 -7.44
N ASP A 866 14.20 -22.17 -6.46
CA ASP A 866 15.08 -21.95 -5.31
C ASP A 866 14.77 -22.98 -4.20
N PRO A 867 15.63 -23.99 -3.96
CA PRO A 867 15.39 -25.01 -2.94
C PRO A 867 15.46 -24.45 -1.50
N GLU A 868 16.00 -23.24 -1.33
CA GLU A 868 16.09 -22.54 -0.05
C GLU A 868 14.94 -21.54 0.16
N ALA A 869 14.02 -21.38 -0.80
CA ALA A 869 12.89 -20.46 -0.69
C ALA A 869 11.91 -20.90 0.41
N ARG A 870 12.05 -20.34 1.61
CA ARG A 870 11.20 -20.61 2.76
C ARG A 870 10.81 -19.29 3.44
N GLY A 871 9.60 -19.24 4.00
CA GLY A 871 9.04 -18.08 4.70
C GLY A 871 8.41 -17.06 3.75
N ARG A 872 7.97 -15.92 4.31
CA ARG A 872 7.37 -14.82 3.55
C ARG A 872 8.40 -14.15 2.62
N ARG A 873 8.03 -13.96 1.36
CA ARG A 873 8.82 -13.27 0.33
C ARG A 873 7.94 -12.40 -0.54
N ILE A 874 8.54 -11.41 -1.20
CA ILE A 874 7.84 -10.57 -2.18
C ILE A 874 7.88 -11.22 -3.56
N TRP A 875 6.70 -11.44 -4.14
CA TRP A 875 6.51 -12.00 -5.47
C TRP A 875 5.84 -11.00 -6.40
N LEU A 876 6.18 -11.09 -7.68
CA LEU A 876 5.55 -10.33 -8.76
C LEU A 876 4.79 -11.29 -9.67
N ALA A 877 3.50 -11.05 -9.90
CA ALA A 877 2.67 -11.77 -10.87
C ALA A 877 2.31 -10.87 -12.04
N ARG A 878 2.53 -11.34 -13.27
CA ARG A 878 2.16 -10.63 -14.51
C ARG A 878 0.78 -11.05 -14.99
N LEU A 879 -0.05 -10.05 -15.24
CA LEU A 879 -1.44 -10.16 -15.71
C LEU A 879 -1.50 -9.86 -17.22
N ASP A 880 -1.78 -10.88 -18.04
CA ASP A 880 -1.86 -10.74 -19.50
C ASP A 880 -3.32 -10.73 -19.96
N GLY A 881 -3.80 -9.55 -20.38
CA GLY A 881 -5.17 -9.34 -20.85
C GLY A 881 -5.66 -7.92 -20.59
N ASP A 882 -6.88 -7.61 -21.03
CA ASP A 882 -7.62 -6.43 -20.57
C ASP A 882 -8.49 -6.85 -19.38
N LEU A 883 -8.60 -5.98 -18.36
CA LEU A 883 -9.41 -6.21 -17.16
C LEU A 883 -10.92 -6.15 -17.44
N SER A 884 -11.32 -6.12 -18.71
CA SER A 884 -12.71 -6.33 -19.15
C SER A 884 -13.16 -7.78 -19.07
N ASP A 885 -12.25 -8.76 -19.08
CA ASP A 885 -12.53 -10.20 -19.07
C ASP A 885 -11.67 -10.94 -18.02
N LEU A 886 -11.77 -12.27 -17.95
CA LEU A 886 -10.89 -13.08 -17.10
C LEU A 886 -9.46 -13.05 -17.66
N VAL A 887 -8.53 -12.54 -16.86
CA VAL A 887 -7.12 -12.35 -17.19
C VAL A 887 -6.30 -13.54 -16.70
N THR A 888 -5.34 -13.97 -17.51
CA THR A 888 -4.44 -15.07 -17.16
C THR A 888 -3.16 -14.55 -16.52
N VAL A 889 -2.73 -15.20 -15.44
CA VAL A 889 -1.40 -14.99 -14.87
C VAL A 889 -0.38 -15.78 -15.67
N THR A 890 0.59 -15.09 -16.27
CA THR A 890 1.55 -15.71 -17.19
C THR A 890 2.95 -15.82 -16.63
N ASP A 891 3.36 -14.94 -15.73
CA ASP A 891 4.64 -15.05 -15.03
C ASP A 891 4.46 -14.81 -13.53
N GLN A 892 5.31 -15.46 -12.74
CA GLN A 892 5.45 -15.24 -11.31
C GLN A 892 6.92 -15.29 -10.90
N HIS A 893 7.44 -14.26 -10.26
CA HIS A 893 8.87 -14.16 -9.93
C HIS A 893 9.10 -13.71 -8.49
N ASP A 894 10.13 -14.27 -7.88
CA ASP A 894 10.58 -13.92 -6.53
C ASP A 894 11.50 -12.66 -6.60
N LEU A 895 11.01 -11.54 -6.06
CA LEU A 895 11.77 -10.29 -5.98
C LEU A 895 12.78 -10.32 -4.83
N SER A 896 12.41 -10.93 -3.70
CA SER A 896 13.27 -11.05 -2.50
C SER A 896 14.59 -11.76 -2.83
N ALA A 897 14.59 -12.71 -3.76
CA ALA A 897 15.81 -13.37 -4.21
C ALA A 897 16.82 -12.44 -4.92
N ARG A 898 16.39 -11.26 -5.40
CA ARG A 898 17.16 -10.37 -6.30
C ARG A 898 17.73 -9.12 -5.65
N VAL A 899 17.24 -8.72 -4.48
CA VAL A 899 17.65 -7.46 -3.82
C VAL A 899 19.05 -7.51 -3.18
N GLY A 900 19.60 -8.71 -2.97
CA GLY A 900 20.98 -8.92 -2.52
C GLY A 900 21.27 -8.44 -1.10
N GLU A 901 22.55 -8.21 -0.76
CA GLU A 901 22.96 -7.81 0.60
C GLU A 901 22.47 -6.42 1.04
N ALA A 902 22.01 -5.58 0.10
CA ALA A 902 21.53 -4.22 0.41
C ALA A 902 20.22 -4.23 1.20
N CYS A 903 19.39 -5.25 0.99
CA CYS A 903 18.28 -5.63 1.86
C CYS A 903 18.46 -7.12 2.15
N PRO A 904 19.32 -7.49 3.12
CA PRO A 904 19.92 -8.82 3.24
C PRO A 904 18.93 -9.95 3.61
N SER A 905 17.64 -9.62 3.72
CA SER A 905 16.57 -10.54 3.97
C SER A 905 16.26 -11.42 2.76
N ARG A 906 16.03 -12.71 3.02
CA ARG A 906 15.47 -13.68 2.06
C ARG A 906 14.31 -14.48 2.67
N SER A 907 13.83 -14.09 3.84
CA SER A 907 12.80 -14.84 4.57
C SER A 907 12.18 -13.88 5.57
N ASP A 908 10.88 -13.66 5.46
CA ASP A 908 10.08 -12.68 6.22
C ASP A 908 9.92 -11.29 5.58
N ASP A 909 9.99 -11.19 4.24
CA ASP A 909 9.61 -9.96 3.54
C ASP A 909 8.10 -9.87 3.29
N GLN A 910 7.50 -8.70 3.49
CA GLN A 910 6.04 -8.53 3.44
C GLN A 910 5.59 -7.09 3.09
N ALA A 911 4.27 -6.93 2.92
CA ALA A 911 3.55 -5.69 2.66
C ALA A 911 4.16 -4.85 1.51
N PRO A 912 4.25 -5.39 0.27
CA PRO A 912 4.82 -4.65 -0.84
C PRO A 912 3.92 -3.47 -1.26
N ALA A 913 4.55 -2.35 -1.60
CA ALA A 913 3.88 -1.15 -2.06
C ALA A 913 4.57 -0.54 -3.27
N TRP A 914 3.86 -0.48 -4.39
CA TRP A 914 4.35 0.13 -5.63
C TRP A 914 4.44 1.65 -5.53
N SER A 915 5.54 2.20 -6.06
CA SER A 915 5.65 3.63 -6.30
C SER A 915 4.68 4.06 -7.41
N PRO A 916 4.09 5.27 -7.35
CA PRO A 916 3.13 5.73 -8.36
C PRO A 916 3.67 5.83 -9.79
N ASP A 917 5.00 5.84 -9.96
CA ASP A 917 5.67 5.86 -11.26
C ASP A 917 6.15 4.48 -11.73
N GLY A 918 5.99 3.44 -10.91
CA GLY A 918 6.35 2.06 -11.24
C GLY A 918 7.85 1.78 -11.19
N SER A 919 8.66 2.73 -10.72
CA SER A 919 10.11 2.61 -10.67
C SER A 919 10.62 1.84 -9.44
N ALA A 920 9.80 1.72 -8.39
CA ALA A 920 10.21 1.10 -7.14
C ALA A 920 9.05 0.39 -6.42
N ILE A 921 9.41 -0.54 -5.56
CA ILE A 921 8.55 -1.26 -4.62
C ILE A 921 9.18 -1.09 -3.24
N ALA A 922 8.39 -0.62 -2.28
CA ALA A 922 8.75 -0.57 -0.87
C ALA A 922 8.16 -1.79 -0.15
N PHE A 923 8.89 -2.39 0.79
CA PHE A 923 8.41 -3.54 1.57
C PHE A 923 9.14 -3.59 2.92
N SER A 924 8.55 -4.29 3.89
CA SER A 924 9.18 -4.62 5.17
C SER A 924 10.07 -5.84 4.96
N ASP A 925 11.32 -5.79 5.41
CA ASP A 925 12.28 -6.90 5.30
C ASP A 925 12.47 -7.66 6.63
N SER A 926 13.18 -8.79 6.62
CA SER A 926 13.42 -9.61 7.82
C SER A 926 14.25 -8.96 8.93
N GLY A 927 14.80 -7.77 8.71
CA GLY A 927 15.43 -6.95 9.75
C GLY A 927 14.43 -6.03 10.47
N ASP A 928 13.14 -6.24 10.19
CA ASP A 928 12.04 -5.34 10.48
C ASP A 928 12.33 -3.91 10.00
N ASP A 929 12.96 -3.77 8.83
CA ASP A 929 13.34 -2.48 8.24
C ASP A 929 12.62 -2.20 6.92
N LEU A 930 12.62 -0.95 6.49
CA LEU A 930 12.02 -0.53 5.23
C LEU A 930 13.01 -0.76 4.08
N CYS A 931 12.75 -1.74 3.22
CA CYS A 931 13.49 -1.88 1.96
C CYS A 931 12.76 -1.17 0.80
N VAL A 932 13.53 -0.56 -0.11
CA VAL A 932 13.01 -0.05 -1.39
C VAL A 932 13.90 -0.50 -2.54
N ALA A 933 13.34 -1.23 -3.51
CA ALA A 933 14.05 -1.73 -4.69
C ALA A 933 13.23 -1.54 -5.98
N ALA A 934 13.88 -1.54 -7.13
CA ALA A 934 13.19 -1.61 -8.42
C ALA A 934 12.55 -3.00 -8.63
N PRO A 935 11.56 -3.17 -9.53
CA PRO A 935 10.92 -4.46 -9.78
C PRO A 935 11.86 -5.55 -10.32
N ASP A 936 13.03 -5.18 -10.83
CA ASP A 936 14.08 -6.12 -11.23
C ASP A 936 15.07 -6.46 -10.09
N GLY A 937 14.85 -5.92 -8.89
CA GLY A 937 15.71 -6.05 -7.71
C GLY A 937 16.83 -5.01 -7.62
N SER A 938 17.05 -4.20 -8.66
CA SER A 938 18.13 -3.22 -8.68
C SER A 938 17.86 -2.01 -7.76
N GLY A 939 18.91 -1.34 -7.31
CA GLY A 939 18.79 -0.11 -6.52
C GLY A 939 18.18 -0.28 -5.12
N ALA A 940 18.20 -1.50 -4.58
CA ALA A 940 17.78 -1.83 -3.22
C ALA A 940 18.50 -0.97 -2.17
N ARG A 941 17.75 -0.43 -1.20
CA ARG A 941 18.25 0.42 -0.11
C ARG A 941 17.28 0.49 1.07
N HIS A 942 17.78 0.84 2.26
CA HIS A 942 16.98 1.26 3.41
C HIS A 942 16.92 2.80 3.53
N PRO A 943 15.79 3.46 3.19
CA PRO A 943 15.68 4.91 3.29
C PRO A 943 15.40 5.40 4.72
N LEU A 944 14.92 4.52 5.61
CA LEU A 944 14.74 4.79 7.04
C LEU A 944 15.99 4.33 7.78
N VAL A 945 16.59 5.20 8.59
CA VAL A 945 17.79 4.85 9.36
C VAL A 945 17.42 4.26 10.72
N PRO A 946 18.18 3.29 11.28
CA PRO A 946 17.84 2.63 12.54
C PRO A 946 17.60 3.58 13.73
N GLY A 947 18.31 4.72 13.76
CA GLY A 947 18.14 5.73 14.83
C GLY A 947 16.79 6.46 14.80
N ASP A 948 16.10 6.51 13.66
CA ASP A 948 14.80 7.16 13.53
C ASP A 948 13.63 6.24 13.93
N ARG A 949 13.86 4.91 13.94
CA ARG A 949 12.87 3.91 14.38
C ARG A 949 13.03 3.49 15.85
N ASP A 950 14.13 3.87 16.50
CA ASP A 950 14.43 3.55 17.91
C ASP A 950 14.34 2.03 18.21
N GLY A 951 14.80 1.20 17.27
CA GLY A 951 14.78 -0.27 17.37
C GLY A 951 13.47 -0.95 16.93
N ARG A 952 12.40 -0.18 16.74
CA ARG A 952 11.06 -0.69 16.40
C ARG A 952 10.96 -1.32 15.03
N ALA A 953 10.01 -2.24 14.87
CA ALA A 953 9.75 -2.96 13.65
C ALA A 953 8.95 -2.13 12.64
N VAL A 954 9.35 -2.14 11.37
CA VAL A 954 8.71 -1.37 10.30
C VAL A 954 7.76 -2.24 9.50
N THR A 955 6.53 -1.78 9.28
CA THR A 955 5.55 -2.50 8.45
C THR A 955 4.66 -1.55 7.63
N ASP A 956 3.87 -2.13 6.73
CA ASP A 956 2.82 -1.49 5.95
C ASP A 956 3.28 -0.20 5.22
N PRO A 957 4.33 -0.25 4.37
CA PRO A 957 4.75 0.92 3.63
C PRO A 957 3.67 1.39 2.65
N ALA A 958 3.51 2.71 2.54
CA ALA A 958 2.60 3.32 1.56
C ALA A 958 3.23 4.54 0.90
N TRP A 959 3.03 4.70 -0.41
CA TRP A 959 3.59 5.80 -1.18
C TRP A 959 2.66 7.01 -1.24
N SER A 960 3.22 8.21 -1.10
CA SER A 960 2.47 9.44 -1.38
C SER A 960 2.08 9.50 -2.86
N PRO A 961 0.97 10.16 -3.23
CA PRO A 961 0.46 10.14 -4.61
C PRO A 961 1.38 10.82 -5.65
N ASP A 962 2.40 11.54 -5.19
CA ASP A 962 3.46 12.18 -5.98
C ASP A 962 4.80 11.41 -5.97
N GLY A 963 4.88 10.29 -5.25
CA GLY A 963 6.06 9.43 -5.15
C GLY A 963 7.21 10.01 -4.31
N ARG A 964 7.01 11.15 -3.64
CA ARG A 964 8.09 11.87 -2.93
C ARG A 964 8.25 11.46 -1.48
N ARG A 965 7.27 10.76 -0.91
CA ARG A 965 7.25 10.33 0.49
C ARG A 965 6.75 8.91 0.62
N ILE A 966 7.15 8.27 1.71
CA ILE A 966 6.67 6.96 2.15
C ILE A 966 6.11 7.16 3.56
N ALA A 967 4.98 6.55 3.88
CA ALA A 967 4.48 6.37 5.24
C ALA A 967 4.71 4.92 5.66
N VAL A 968 5.06 4.68 6.92
CA VAL A 968 5.19 3.33 7.49
C VAL A 968 4.64 3.31 8.91
N ALA A 969 4.25 2.13 9.39
CA ALA A 969 3.94 1.89 10.79
C ALA A 969 5.19 1.38 11.54
N LEU A 970 5.40 1.85 12.77
CA LEU A 970 6.47 1.42 13.67
C LEU A 970 5.87 0.70 14.90
N LEU A 971 6.16 -0.59 15.04
CA LEU A 971 5.66 -1.48 16.09
C LEU A 971 6.69 -1.66 17.21
N ASP A 972 6.24 -1.72 18.46
CA ASP A 972 7.12 -1.94 19.63
C ASP A 972 7.62 -3.41 19.70
N ASP A 973 8.77 -3.62 20.35
CA ASP A 973 9.51 -4.90 20.35
C ASP A 973 8.69 -6.08 20.90
N GLY A 974 8.68 -7.20 20.16
CA GLY A 974 8.01 -8.45 20.55
C GLY A 974 6.65 -8.69 19.88
N GLU A 975 6.17 -7.73 19.10
CA GLU A 975 4.89 -7.77 18.41
C GLU A 975 5.09 -7.92 16.90
N GLY A 976 5.51 -9.11 16.49
CA GLY A 976 5.73 -9.46 15.08
C GLY A 976 4.48 -9.29 14.18
N PRO A 977 4.67 -9.28 12.85
CA PRO A 977 3.58 -9.20 11.88
C PRO A 977 2.66 -10.43 11.96
N GLY A 978 1.49 -10.28 12.60
CA GLY A 978 0.51 -11.34 12.85
C GLY A 978 -0.33 -11.19 14.14
N PHE A 979 -0.02 -10.21 14.98
CA PHE A 979 -0.81 -9.89 16.19
C PHE A 979 -2.15 -9.19 15.87
N PRO A 980 -3.15 -9.27 16.77
CA PRO A 980 -4.48 -8.70 16.56
C PRO A 980 -4.43 -7.22 16.11
N SER A 981 -5.40 -6.83 15.29
CA SER A 981 -5.57 -5.49 14.71
C SER A 981 -5.49 -4.34 15.73
N ALA A 982 -5.74 -4.62 17.01
CA ALA A 982 -5.82 -3.65 18.11
C ALA A 982 -4.46 -3.21 18.70
N VAL A 983 -3.32 -3.76 18.25
CA VAL A 983 -2.02 -3.36 18.80
C VAL A 983 -1.62 -1.96 18.28
N PRO A 984 -1.42 -0.95 19.16
CA PRO A 984 -1.17 0.42 18.71
C PRO A 984 0.23 0.62 18.12
N ALA A 985 0.37 1.46 17.10
CA ALA A 985 1.67 1.77 16.48
C ALA A 985 1.82 3.27 16.16
N ASP A 986 3.06 3.72 15.94
CA ASP A 986 3.33 5.05 15.39
C ASP A 986 3.27 5.00 13.86
N ILE A 987 2.66 6.01 13.23
CA ILE A 987 2.79 6.22 11.79
C ILE A 987 3.78 7.35 11.54
N VAL A 988 4.87 7.02 10.84
CA VAL A 988 5.90 7.98 10.45
C VAL A 988 5.92 8.19 8.96
N VAL A 989 6.22 9.43 8.54
CA VAL A 989 6.34 9.81 7.13
C VAL A 989 7.75 10.32 6.86
N LEU A 990 8.39 9.81 5.80
CA LEU A 990 9.76 10.13 5.42
C LEU A 990 9.89 10.45 3.92
N PRO A 991 10.93 11.17 3.49
CA PRO A 991 11.24 11.33 2.06
C PRO A 991 11.59 9.98 1.42
N SER A 992 11.07 9.71 0.22
CA SER A 992 11.33 8.43 -0.48
C SER A 992 12.80 8.22 -0.88
N ALA A 993 13.56 9.31 -1.00
CA ALA A 993 15.02 9.28 -1.24
C ALA A 993 15.83 8.99 0.04
N GLY A 994 15.19 8.90 1.21
CA GLY A 994 15.83 8.82 2.52
C GLY A 994 15.98 10.19 3.19
N GLY A 995 16.00 10.19 4.52
CA GLY A 995 16.05 11.41 5.35
C GLY A 995 15.26 11.25 6.65
N PRO A 996 15.19 12.30 7.49
CA PRO A 996 14.57 12.20 8.80
C PRO A 996 13.07 11.88 8.68
N ALA A 997 12.63 10.87 9.42
CA ALA A 997 11.22 10.52 9.55
C ALA A 997 10.50 11.48 10.53
N THR A 998 9.23 11.77 10.25
CA THR A 998 8.36 12.57 11.13
C THR A 998 7.20 11.72 11.58
N ALA A 999 7.02 11.53 12.89
CA ALA A 999 5.82 10.90 13.43
C ALA A 999 4.60 11.81 13.22
N VAL A 1000 3.60 11.27 12.52
CA VAL A 1000 2.35 11.96 12.18
C VAL A 1000 1.22 11.47 13.08
N ILE A 1001 1.14 10.16 13.32
CA ILE A 1001 0.22 9.54 14.29
C ILE A 1001 1.07 8.81 15.32
N ARG A 1002 0.72 8.88 16.61
CA ARG A 1002 1.52 8.31 17.70
C ARG A 1002 0.73 7.30 18.51
N GLY A 1003 1.22 6.07 18.59
CA GLY A 1003 0.76 5.02 19.48
C GLY A 1003 -0.69 4.60 19.30
N VAL A 1004 -1.28 4.76 18.11
CA VAL A 1004 -2.69 4.40 17.80
C VAL A 1004 -2.96 4.13 16.32
N GLY A 1005 -1.96 4.19 15.44
CA GLY A 1005 -2.19 4.10 13.99
C GLY A 1005 -1.47 2.92 13.34
N ARG A 1006 -2.12 2.23 12.40
CA ARG A 1006 -1.55 1.16 11.56
C ARG A 1006 -1.99 1.28 10.09
N GLN A 1007 -1.38 0.48 9.21
CA GLN A 1007 -1.77 0.34 7.80
C GLN A 1007 -2.00 1.69 7.10
N PRO A 1008 -0.97 2.56 7.03
CA PRO A 1008 -1.12 3.88 6.45
C PRO A 1008 -1.49 3.79 4.96
N ALA A 1009 -2.32 4.71 4.50
CA ALA A 1009 -2.70 4.83 3.09
C ALA A 1009 -2.88 6.28 2.69
N PHE A 1010 -2.33 6.69 1.55
CA PHE A 1010 -2.50 8.07 1.10
C PHE A 1010 -3.78 8.27 0.29
N GLN A 1011 -4.62 9.22 0.70
CA GLN A 1011 -5.71 9.73 -0.11
C GLN A 1011 -5.20 10.88 -0.98
N ARG A 1012 -5.29 10.77 -2.31
CA ARG A 1012 -5.05 11.92 -3.21
C ARG A 1012 -6.16 12.95 -3.04
N LEU A 1013 -5.81 14.21 -2.75
CA LEU A 1013 -6.77 15.30 -2.79
C LEU A 1013 -6.94 15.80 -4.23
N PRO A 1014 -8.18 16.10 -4.68
CA PRO A 1014 -8.43 16.59 -6.04
C PRO A 1014 -7.64 17.87 -6.30
N ARG A 1015 -6.96 17.93 -7.45
CA ARG A 1015 -6.12 19.09 -7.81
C ARG A 1015 -6.99 20.29 -8.20
N PRO A 1016 -6.69 21.46 -7.61
CA PRO A 1016 -7.23 22.75 -7.91
C PRO A 1016 -7.31 23.30 -9.33
N ASP A 1017 -7.57 22.57 -10.41
CA ASP A 1017 -7.31 23.03 -11.80
C ASP A 1017 -8.28 24.14 -12.32
N LEU A 1018 -8.38 25.20 -11.52
CA LEU A 1018 -8.94 26.48 -11.83
C LEU A 1018 -7.87 27.32 -12.50
N THR A 1019 -8.27 28.09 -13.50
CA THR A 1019 -7.38 29.05 -14.16
C THR A 1019 -7.95 30.45 -13.97
N LEU A 1020 -7.06 31.39 -13.66
CA LEU A 1020 -7.33 32.81 -13.66
C LEU A 1020 -6.39 33.45 -14.69
N THR A 1021 -6.97 34.19 -15.63
CA THR A 1021 -6.20 35.04 -16.54
C THR A 1021 -6.71 36.46 -16.43
N VAL A 1022 -5.82 37.44 -16.63
CA VAL A 1022 -6.18 38.86 -16.60
C VAL A 1022 -5.58 39.57 -17.79
N SER A 1023 -6.36 40.47 -18.39
CA SER A 1023 -5.92 41.33 -19.50
C SER A 1023 -6.36 42.77 -19.25
N ALA A 1024 -5.55 43.73 -19.65
CA ALA A 1024 -5.87 45.16 -19.57
C ALA A 1024 -5.95 45.75 -20.98
N ALA A 1025 -7.06 46.40 -21.30
CA ALA A 1025 -7.30 47.10 -22.55
C ALA A 1025 -7.38 48.62 -22.31
N GLY A 1026 -7.02 49.40 -23.34
CA GLY A 1026 -6.95 50.86 -23.23
C GLY A 1026 -5.67 51.36 -22.55
N VAL A 1027 -4.62 50.54 -22.51
CA VAL A 1027 -3.28 50.90 -22.02
C VAL A 1027 -2.31 51.17 -23.20
N PRO A 1028 -1.46 52.20 -23.17
CA PRO A 1028 -1.42 53.24 -22.13
C PRO A 1028 -2.69 54.11 -22.16
N ALA A 1029 -3.25 54.36 -20.98
CA ALA A 1029 -4.30 55.35 -20.80
C ALA A 1029 -3.67 56.72 -20.52
N TYR A 1030 -4.49 57.79 -20.55
CA TYR A 1030 -4.02 59.15 -20.34
C TYR A 1030 -4.84 59.83 -19.26
N VAL A 1031 -4.20 60.65 -18.41
CA VAL A 1031 -4.88 61.33 -17.30
C VAL A 1031 -6.05 62.16 -17.82
N GLY A 1032 -7.24 61.95 -17.24
CA GLY A 1032 -8.51 62.58 -17.67
C GLY A 1032 -9.05 62.07 -19.01
N GLY A 1033 -8.50 60.98 -19.54
CA GLY A 1033 -8.92 60.30 -20.77
C GLY A 1033 -9.89 59.14 -20.54
N GLY A 1034 -9.91 58.20 -21.50
CA GLY A 1034 -10.74 56.99 -21.41
C GLY A 1034 -10.29 56.07 -20.27
N PRO A 1035 -11.19 55.28 -19.67
CA PRO A 1035 -10.83 54.39 -18.59
C PRO A 1035 -10.08 53.15 -19.11
N ILE A 1036 -9.32 52.51 -18.22
CA ILE A 1036 -8.69 51.22 -18.48
C ILE A 1036 -9.73 50.12 -18.21
N THR A 1037 -9.90 49.19 -19.14
CA THR A 1037 -10.78 48.03 -18.95
C THR A 1037 -9.93 46.81 -18.61
N VAL A 1038 -10.09 46.26 -17.41
CA VAL A 1038 -9.41 45.05 -16.95
C VAL A 1038 -10.40 43.89 -16.98
N THR A 1039 -10.04 42.80 -17.66
CA THR A 1039 -10.88 41.62 -17.82
C THR A 1039 -10.21 40.43 -17.17
N PHE A 1040 -10.86 39.85 -16.16
CA PHE A 1040 -10.49 38.60 -15.52
C PHE A 1040 -11.31 37.46 -16.13
N THR A 1041 -10.66 36.40 -16.60
CA THR A 1041 -11.33 35.17 -17.04
C THR A 1041 -10.99 34.05 -16.07
N VAL A 1042 -12.03 33.48 -15.48
CA VAL A 1042 -11.97 32.32 -14.60
C VAL A 1042 -12.50 31.11 -15.35
N ARG A 1043 -11.78 29.99 -15.33
CA ARG A 1043 -12.25 28.72 -15.90
C ARG A 1043 -12.02 27.59 -14.92
N ASN A 1044 -13.04 26.76 -14.74
CA ASN A 1044 -12.96 25.51 -14.00
C ASN A 1044 -12.61 24.37 -14.95
N ALA A 1045 -11.40 23.82 -14.87
CA ALA A 1045 -10.94 22.67 -15.64
C ALA A 1045 -10.79 21.40 -14.78
N THR A 1046 -11.25 21.41 -13.51
CA THR A 1046 -11.01 20.31 -12.56
C THR A 1046 -11.82 19.04 -12.84
N GLY A 1047 -12.79 19.08 -13.76
CA GLY A 1047 -13.77 18.02 -13.93
C GLY A 1047 -14.83 17.93 -12.81
N LEU A 1048 -14.67 18.71 -11.74
CA LEU A 1048 -15.52 18.75 -10.54
C LEU A 1048 -16.14 20.15 -10.35
N PRO A 1049 -17.29 20.30 -9.68
CA PRO A 1049 -17.77 21.61 -9.28
C PRO A 1049 -16.75 22.27 -8.34
N ALA A 1050 -16.53 23.56 -8.53
CA ALA A 1050 -15.78 24.41 -7.61
C ALA A 1050 -16.79 25.32 -6.90
N ASP A 1051 -16.93 25.15 -5.60
CA ASP A 1051 -17.82 25.92 -4.75
C ASP A 1051 -17.08 27.10 -4.12
N ASN A 1052 -17.84 28.03 -3.54
CA ASN A 1052 -17.29 29.18 -2.83
C ASN A 1052 -16.25 29.95 -3.66
N VAL A 1053 -16.51 30.17 -4.96
CA VAL A 1053 -15.52 30.79 -5.85
C VAL A 1053 -15.53 32.31 -5.66
N TRP A 1054 -14.39 32.86 -5.23
CA TRP A 1054 -14.16 34.29 -5.00
C TRP A 1054 -13.04 34.82 -5.88
N LEU A 1055 -13.14 36.06 -6.34
CA LEU A 1055 -12.08 36.78 -7.03
C LEU A 1055 -11.78 38.09 -6.28
N ASP A 1056 -10.62 38.17 -5.65
CA ASP A 1056 -10.09 39.40 -5.04
C ASP A 1056 -9.28 40.19 -6.06
N VAL A 1057 -9.71 41.41 -6.35
CA VAL A 1057 -9.12 42.33 -7.32
C VAL A 1057 -8.29 43.41 -6.62
N THR A 1058 -6.98 43.32 -6.78
CA THR A 1058 -6.04 44.31 -6.27
C THR A 1058 -5.74 45.36 -7.33
N THR A 1059 -6.04 46.63 -6.99
CA THR A 1059 -5.79 47.80 -7.84
C THR A 1059 -4.77 48.75 -7.19
N PRO A 1060 -3.90 49.39 -7.98
CA PRO A 1060 -2.94 50.35 -7.46
C PRO A 1060 -3.64 51.63 -6.97
N ALA A 1061 -3.18 52.18 -5.85
CA ALA A 1061 -3.84 53.30 -5.15
C ALA A 1061 -4.20 54.51 -6.04
N PRO A 1062 -3.36 54.96 -7.00
CA PRO A 1062 -3.70 56.10 -7.87
C PRO A 1062 -4.88 55.84 -8.85
N LEU A 1063 -5.23 54.58 -9.06
CA LEU A 1063 -6.34 54.14 -9.93
C LEU A 1063 -7.55 53.64 -9.13
N ALA A 1064 -7.47 53.66 -7.81
CA ALA A 1064 -8.54 53.22 -6.92
C ALA A 1064 -9.52 54.38 -6.58
N PRO A 1065 -10.78 54.06 -6.22
CA PRO A 1065 -11.44 52.78 -6.42
C PRO A 1065 -11.85 52.56 -7.90
N PRO A 1066 -12.00 51.30 -8.35
CA PRO A 1066 -12.57 51.00 -9.67
C PRO A 1066 -13.98 51.59 -9.82
N ALA A 1067 -14.32 52.00 -11.04
CA ALA A 1067 -15.60 52.66 -11.37
C ALA A 1067 -16.69 51.68 -11.85
N SER A 1068 -16.33 50.45 -12.25
CA SER A 1068 -17.29 49.39 -12.58
C SER A 1068 -17.57 48.53 -11.35
N ALA A 1069 -18.84 48.51 -10.92
CA ALA A 1069 -19.39 47.49 -10.03
C ALA A 1069 -20.08 46.45 -10.91
N ASP A 1070 -19.31 45.48 -11.44
CA ASP A 1070 -19.91 44.20 -11.81
C ASP A 1070 -20.77 43.77 -10.61
N PRO A 1071 -22.07 43.46 -10.77
CA PRO A 1071 -22.97 43.23 -9.62
C PRO A 1071 -22.50 42.08 -8.72
N ARG A 1072 -21.60 41.21 -9.21
CA ARG A 1072 -20.92 40.17 -8.42
C ARG A 1072 -19.83 40.72 -7.51
N CYS A 1073 -19.32 41.92 -7.79
CA CYS A 1073 -18.36 42.67 -7.00
C CYS A 1073 -19.09 43.72 -6.16
N GLY A 1074 -18.90 43.71 -4.84
CA GLY A 1074 -19.56 44.68 -3.96
C GLY A 1074 -19.20 46.13 -4.31
N ALA A 1075 -20.14 47.08 -4.13
CA ALA A 1075 -19.90 48.49 -4.41
C ALA A 1075 -18.66 49.03 -3.67
N GLY A 1076 -17.62 49.43 -4.41
CA GLY A 1076 -16.36 49.92 -3.85
C GLY A 1076 -15.45 48.84 -3.24
N ARG A 1077 -15.77 47.55 -3.40
CA ARG A 1077 -15.02 46.43 -2.83
C ARG A 1077 -14.08 45.78 -3.85
N ARG A 1078 -13.01 45.18 -3.33
CA ARG A 1078 -12.01 44.40 -4.08
C ARG A 1078 -12.49 42.97 -4.39
N LEU A 1079 -13.42 42.45 -3.60
CA LEU A 1079 -13.86 41.06 -3.66
C LEU A 1079 -15.12 40.87 -4.53
N CYS A 1080 -15.08 39.88 -5.42
CA CYS A 1080 -16.16 39.48 -6.32
C CYS A 1080 -16.57 38.02 -6.07
N LEU A 1081 -17.86 37.76 -5.84
CA LEU A 1081 -18.39 36.42 -5.58
C LEU A 1081 -18.90 35.80 -6.89
N LEU A 1082 -18.30 34.67 -7.29
CA LEU A 1082 -18.66 33.93 -8.50
C LEU A 1082 -19.57 32.72 -8.23
N GLY A 1083 -19.75 32.37 -6.96
CA GLY A 1083 -20.60 31.25 -6.51
C GLY A 1083 -19.99 29.91 -6.88
N THR A 1084 -20.82 28.94 -7.26
CA THR A 1084 -20.36 27.63 -7.75
C THR A 1084 -20.08 27.65 -9.25
N LEU A 1085 -18.90 27.19 -9.65
CA LEU A 1085 -18.52 26.94 -11.03
C LEU A 1085 -18.64 25.45 -11.35
N ARG A 1086 -19.53 25.09 -12.27
CA ARG A 1086 -19.62 23.73 -12.81
C ARG A 1086 -18.33 23.31 -13.55
N PRO A 1087 -18.07 22.02 -13.70
CA PRO A 1087 -16.98 21.52 -14.55
C PRO A 1087 -17.02 22.17 -15.95
N GLY A 1088 -15.88 22.65 -16.42
CA GLY A 1088 -15.76 23.32 -17.73
C GLY A 1088 -16.30 24.75 -17.79
N ALA A 1089 -16.96 25.26 -16.73
CA ALA A 1089 -17.56 26.58 -16.72
C ALA A 1089 -16.49 27.68 -16.89
N ARG A 1090 -16.84 28.72 -17.66
CA ARG A 1090 -16.03 29.92 -17.86
C ARG A 1090 -16.84 31.14 -17.41
N GLN A 1091 -16.29 31.90 -16.47
CA GLN A 1091 -16.84 33.19 -16.06
C GLN A 1091 -15.85 34.32 -16.39
N VAL A 1092 -16.39 35.48 -16.78
CA VAL A 1092 -15.61 36.68 -17.08
C VAL A 1092 -16.08 37.79 -16.16
N VAL A 1093 -15.14 38.48 -15.51
CA VAL A 1093 -15.37 39.63 -14.63
C VAL A 1093 -14.64 40.84 -15.21
N THR A 1094 -15.33 41.96 -15.40
CA THR A 1094 -14.76 43.16 -15.99
C THR A 1094 -14.77 44.33 -15.01
N VAL A 1095 -13.57 44.88 -14.76
CA VAL A 1095 -13.34 46.00 -13.86
C VAL A 1095 -12.82 47.19 -14.66
N VAL A 1096 -13.36 48.38 -14.40
CA VAL A 1096 -13.01 49.61 -15.12
C VAL A 1096 -12.27 50.54 -14.18
N LEU A 1097 -11.06 50.97 -14.56
CA LEU A 1097 -10.21 51.85 -13.74
C LEU A 1097 -10.16 53.26 -14.34
N PRO A 1098 -10.45 54.31 -13.55
CA PRO A 1098 -10.37 55.68 -14.03
C PRO A 1098 -8.90 56.13 -14.14
N ALA A 1099 -8.52 56.71 -15.29
CA ALA A 1099 -7.18 57.26 -15.52
C ALA A 1099 -7.01 58.63 -14.81
N ARG A 1100 -6.89 58.63 -13.47
CA ARG A 1100 -6.85 59.86 -12.65
C ARG A 1100 -5.45 60.43 -12.44
N ALA A 1101 -4.43 59.59 -12.47
CA ALA A 1101 -3.04 59.98 -12.23
C ALA A 1101 -2.09 59.12 -13.07
N ALA A 1102 -0.93 59.68 -13.41
CA ALA A 1102 0.11 58.92 -14.11
C ALA A 1102 0.67 57.84 -13.18
N VAL A 1103 0.73 56.61 -13.68
CA VAL A 1103 1.22 55.45 -12.92
C VAL A 1103 1.63 54.36 -13.89
N THR A 1104 2.71 53.64 -13.57
CA THR A 1104 3.03 52.34 -14.16
C THR A 1104 2.96 51.33 -13.04
N ALA A 1105 1.99 50.42 -13.10
CA ALA A 1105 1.70 49.47 -12.03
C ALA A 1105 1.14 48.17 -12.60
N VAL A 1106 0.87 47.21 -11.73
CA VAL A 1106 0.14 45.98 -12.07
C VAL A 1106 -1.23 46.00 -11.42
N VAL A 1107 -2.21 45.46 -12.12
CA VAL A 1107 -3.51 45.06 -11.56
C VAL A 1107 -3.45 43.55 -11.38
N ALA A 1108 -3.79 43.07 -10.20
CA ALA A 1108 -3.74 41.65 -9.88
C ALA A 1108 -5.13 41.14 -9.48
N GLY A 1109 -5.39 39.88 -9.78
CA GLY A 1109 -6.54 39.13 -9.28
C GLY A 1109 -6.05 37.92 -8.50
N ARG A 1110 -6.70 37.60 -7.39
CA ARG A 1110 -6.55 36.34 -6.65
C ARG A 1110 -7.90 35.63 -6.64
N LEU A 1111 -8.01 34.56 -7.41
CA LEU A 1111 -9.12 33.64 -7.39
C LEU A 1111 -8.93 32.68 -6.21
N THR A 1112 -10.01 32.35 -5.53
CA THR A 1112 -10.04 31.29 -4.53
C THR A 1112 -11.33 30.49 -4.63
N ALA A 1113 -11.32 29.23 -4.25
CA ALA A 1113 -12.47 28.32 -4.33
C ALA A 1113 -12.28 27.12 -3.40
N THR A 1114 -13.31 26.30 -3.29
CA THR A 1114 -13.24 24.97 -2.68
C THR A 1114 -13.64 23.92 -3.73
N VAL A 1115 -12.80 22.93 -3.99
CA VAL A 1115 -13.10 21.81 -4.90
C VAL A 1115 -13.18 20.54 -4.07
N ARG A 1116 -14.40 20.05 -3.84
CA ARG A 1116 -14.67 18.85 -3.01
C ARG A 1116 -13.99 18.91 -1.63
N GLY A 1117 -14.19 20.03 -0.93
CA GLY A 1117 -13.59 20.28 0.40
C GLY A 1117 -12.12 20.72 0.38
N VAL A 1118 -11.47 20.78 -0.79
CA VAL A 1118 -10.07 21.23 -0.92
C VAL A 1118 -10.01 22.71 -1.31
N PRO A 1119 -9.43 23.59 -0.48
CA PRO A 1119 -9.21 24.99 -0.85
C PRO A 1119 -8.31 25.10 -2.08
N ALA A 1120 -8.59 26.06 -2.93
CA ALA A 1120 -7.87 26.34 -4.17
C ALA A 1120 -7.61 27.83 -4.31
N ALA A 1121 -6.43 28.23 -4.75
CA ALA A 1121 -6.11 29.64 -5.03
C ALA A 1121 -5.33 29.82 -6.33
N ARG A 1122 -5.61 30.88 -7.10
CA ARG A 1122 -4.87 31.26 -8.32
C ARG A 1122 -4.67 32.77 -8.37
N THR A 1123 -3.49 33.21 -8.78
CA THR A 1123 -3.22 34.64 -8.99
C THR A 1123 -2.90 34.92 -10.45
N ALA A 1124 -3.30 36.09 -10.93
CA ALA A 1124 -2.94 36.57 -12.26
C ALA A 1124 -2.76 38.09 -12.22
N GLN A 1125 -1.87 38.63 -13.05
CA GLN A 1125 -1.58 40.06 -13.09
C GLN A 1125 -1.46 40.60 -14.52
N ALA A 1126 -1.88 41.85 -14.72
CA ALA A 1126 -1.74 42.57 -15.98
C ALA A 1126 -1.08 43.94 -15.73
N PRO A 1127 -0.12 44.35 -16.58
CA PRO A 1127 0.47 45.67 -16.47
C PRO A 1127 -0.52 46.75 -16.91
N VAL A 1128 -0.54 47.86 -16.19
CA VAL A 1128 -1.28 49.07 -16.54
C VAL A 1128 -0.37 50.27 -16.55
N ARG A 1129 -0.53 51.12 -17.56
CA ARG A 1129 0.24 52.35 -17.72
C ARG A 1129 -0.71 53.51 -17.99
N VAL A 1130 -0.59 54.55 -17.18
CA VAL A 1130 -1.28 55.83 -17.39
C VAL A 1130 -0.24 56.92 -17.55
N LEU A 1131 -0.32 57.67 -18.64
CA LEU A 1131 0.55 58.79 -18.95
C LEU A 1131 -0.16 60.11 -18.63
N ALA A 1132 0.57 61.07 -18.09
CA ALA A 1132 0.07 62.44 -17.93
C ALA A 1132 0.61 63.28 -19.10
N PRO A 1133 -0.24 63.75 -20.02
CA PRO A 1133 0.19 64.68 -21.04
C PRO A 1133 0.65 66.00 -20.40
N GLN A 1134 1.76 66.53 -20.90
CA GLN A 1134 2.41 67.73 -20.36
C GLN A 1134 2.71 68.71 -21.48
N ILE A 1135 2.52 70.00 -21.20
CA ILE A 1135 2.91 71.08 -22.12
C ILE A 1135 3.88 72.02 -21.42
N ARG A 1136 4.84 72.53 -22.20
CA ARG A 1136 5.84 73.51 -21.77
C ARG A 1136 5.96 74.60 -22.82
N VAL A 1137 6.40 75.77 -22.37
CA VAL A 1137 6.70 76.92 -23.23
C VAL A 1137 8.12 77.36 -22.93
N ASP A 1138 8.93 77.58 -23.96
CA ASP A 1138 10.33 77.98 -23.81
C ASP A 1138 10.75 78.93 -24.97
N PRO A 1139 11.28 80.13 -24.66
CA PRO A 1139 11.42 80.72 -23.33
C PRO A 1139 10.08 81.10 -22.71
N LEU A 1140 10.05 81.22 -21.38
CA LEU A 1140 8.85 81.55 -20.58
C LEU A 1140 8.53 83.05 -20.52
N ILE A 1141 9.35 83.90 -21.16
CA ILE A 1141 9.19 85.36 -21.16
C ILE A 1141 9.49 85.92 -22.55
N GLY A 1142 8.75 86.93 -22.97
CA GLY A 1142 9.03 87.63 -24.21
C GLY A 1142 8.12 88.82 -24.48
N PRO A 1143 8.56 89.79 -25.30
CA PRO A 1143 7.78 90.98 -25.59
C PRO A 1143 6.72 90.79 -26.70
N PRO A 1144 5.78 91.73 -26.88
CA PRO A 1144 4.90 91.75 -28.04
C PRO A 1144 5.65 91.71 -29.38
N GLY A 1145 5.29 90.77 -30.25
CA GLY A 1145 5.97 90.43 -31.50
C GLY A 1145 6.99 89.29 -31.40
N PHE A 1146 7.21 88.72 -30.20
CA PHE A 1146 8.12 87.60 -29.96
C PHE A 1146 7.50 86.25 -30.35
N VAL A 1147 8.32 85.29 -30.78
CA VAL A 1147 7.90 83.91 -31.08
C VAL A 1147 8.49 82.98 -30.03
N THR A 1148 7.64 82.37 -29.21
CA THR A 1148 8.05 81.32 -28.27
C THR A 1148 7.73 79.94 -28.84
N ALA A 1149 8.42 78.89 -28.36
CA ALA A 1149 8.10 77.52 -28.73
C ALA A 1149 7.25 76.86 -27.64
N ALA A 1150 6.12 76.28 -28.03
CA ALA A 1150 5.36 75.37 -27.17
C ALA A 1150 5.67 73.92 -27.55
N SER A 1151 6.02 73.11 -26.56
CA SER A 1151 6.23 71.67 -26.73
C SER A 1151 5.25 70.87 -25.87
N GLY A 1152 4.80 69.75 -26.40
CA GLY A 1152 4.00 68.75 -25.69
C GLY A 1152 4.77 67.43 -25.58
N ALA A 1153 4.57 66.72 -24.48
CA ALA A 1153 5.08 65.36 -24.25
C ALA A 1153 3.98 64.50 -23.62
N ASN A 1154 4.08 63.16 -23.79
CA ASN A 1154 3.14 62.18 -23.24
C ASN A 1154 1.68 62.36 -23.69
N PHE A 1155 1.44 62.97 -24.85
CA PHE A 1155 0.12 62.99 -25.48
C PHE A 1155 -0.18 61.67 -26.16
N PRO A 1156 -1.47 61.33 -26.39
CA PRO A 1156 -1.79 60.18 -27.21
C PRO A 1156 -1.27 60.37 -28.64
N PRO A 1157 -0.53 59.40 -29.21
CA PRO A 1157 -0.04 59.48 -30.58
C PRO A 1157 -1.17 59.78 -31.58
N GLY A 1158 -0.95 60.73 -32.49
CA GLY A 1158 -1.93 61.15 -33.49
C GLY A 1158 -3.11 61.97 -32.95
N ALA A 1159 -3.18 62.28 -31.66
CA ALA A 1159 -4.22 63.15 -31.12
C ALA A 1159 -4.07 64.59 -31.65
N ARG A 1160 -5.19 65.19 -32.07
CA ARG A 1160 -5.25 66.63 -32.38
C ARG A 1160 -5.56 67.40 -31.12
N VAL A 1161 -4.67 68.32 -30.80
CA VAL A 1161 -4.65 69.12 -29.58
C VAL A 1161 -4.85 70.58 -29.94
N ARG A 1162 -5.87 71.21 -29.37
CA ARG A 1162 -6.06 72.66 -29.45
C ARG A 1162 -5.33 73.32 -28.30
N LEU A 1163 -4.41 74.20 -28.64
CA LEU A 1163 -3.74 75.06 -27.69
C LEU A 1163 -4.57 76.33 -27.48
N ARG A 1164 -4.76 76.75 -26.24
CA ARG A 1164 -5.41 78.01 -25.89
C ARG A 1164 -4.48 78.84 -25.02
N TRP A 1165 -4.48 80.14 -25.28
CA TRP A 1165 -3.63 81.12 -24.64
C TRP A 1165 -4.51 82.20 -24.03
N ALA A 1166 -4.51 82.33 -22.70
CA ALA A 1166 -5.39 83.26 -22.00
C ALA A 1166 -4.73 83.85 -20.74
N PRO A 1167 -5.02 85.12 -20.37
CA PRO A 1167 -5.71 86.14 -21.16
C PRO A 1167 -4.83 86.62 -22.33
N GLY A 1168 -5.38 86.98 -23.49
CA GLY A 1168 -4.58 87.52 -24.61
C GLY A 1168 -5.25 87.36 -25.96
N ILE A 1169 -4.79 88.09 -26.97
CA ILE A 1169 -5.33 88.02 -28.35
C ILE A 1169 -4.45 87.20 -29.31
N THR A 1170 -3.35 86.64 -28.81
CA THR A 1170 -2.45 85.78 -29.57
C THR A 1170 -3.19 84.58 -30.16
N THR A 1171 -3.17 84.45 -31.48
CA THR A 1171 -3.71 83.28 -32.19
C THR A 1171 -2.74 82.11 -32.02
N THR A 1172 -3.13 81.13 -31.23
CA THR A 1172 -2.46 79.81 -31.22
C THR A 1172 -2.70 79.12 -32.58
N PRO A 1173 -1.86 78.16 -32.99
CA PRO A 1173 -2.25 77.21 -34.02
C PRO A 1173 -3.58 76.58 -33.59
N ASP A 1174 -4.61 76.62 -34.45
CA ASP A 1174 -5.95 76.13 -34.10
C ASP A 1174 -5.89 74.69 -33.57
N THR A 1175 -5.02 73.85 -34.17
CA THR A 1175 -4.66 72.53 -33.62
C THR A 1175 -3.23 72.10 -33.98
N VAL A 1176 -2.60 71.33 -33.10
CA VAL A 1176 -1.34 70.60 -33.33
C VAL A 1176 -1.61 69.10 -33.23
N THR A 1177 -0.94 68.27 -34.04
CA THR A 1177 -1.03 66.81 -33.96
C THR A 1177 0.17 66.26 -33.21
N ALA A 1178 -0.07 65.42 -32.20
CA ALA A 1178 1.00 64.70 -31.51
C ALA A 1178 1.65 63.64 -32.43
N GLY A 1179 2.97 63.57 -32.45
CA GLY A 1179 3.76 62.60 -33.20
C GLY A 1179 3.62 61.18 -32.66
N PRO A 1180 4.27 60.18 -33.31
CA PRO A 1180 4.22 58.77 -32.91
C PRO A 1180 4.71 58.50 -31.47
N ASP A 1181 5.61 59.34 -30.96
CA ASP A 1181 6.15 59.30 -29.59
C ASP A 1181 5.29 60.07 -28.57
N GLY A 1182 4.16 60.65 -29.00
CA GLY A 1182 3.29 61.48 -28.17
C GLY A 1182 3.84 62.88 -27.90
N SER A 1183 4.85 63.33 -28.66
CA SER A 1183 5.41 64.68 -28.55
C SER A 1183 4.95 65.58 -29.68
N PHE A 1184 4.97 66.90 -29.45
CA PHE A 1184 4.86 67.88 -30.53
C PHE A 1184 5.66 69.12 -30.18
N ARG A 1185 6.02 69.90 -31.20
CA ARG A 1185 6.60 71.23 -31.02
C ARG A 1185 5.96 72.18 -32.02
N THR A 1186 5.55 73.36 -31.55
CA THR A 1186 4.97 74.41 -32.37
C THR A 1186 5.45 75.78 -31.92
N GLN A 1187 5.25 76.79 -32.74
CA GLN A 1187 5.59 78.17 -32.45
C GLN A 1187 4.33 78.95 -32.09
N LEU A 1188 4.40 79.78 -31.05
CA LEU A 1188 3.36 80.70 -30.63
C LEU A 1188 3.88 82.13 -30.80
N LEU A 1189 3.24 82.90 -31.69
CA LEU A 1189 3.58 84.30 -31.93
C LEU A 1189 2.79 85.20 -30.97
N VAL A 1190 3.48 85.86 -30.05
CA VAL A 1190 2.88 86.92 -29.23
C VAL A 1190 2.54 88.11 -30.11
N LEU A 1191 1.26 88.43 -30.31
CA LEU A 1191 0.88 89.53 -31.21
C LEU A 1191 1.35 90.89 -30.69
N ARG A 1192 1.65 91.82 -31.62
CA ARG A 1192 2.12 93.18 -31.29
C ARG A 1192 1.15 94.00 -30.43
N LYS A 1193 -0.15 93.64 -30.42
CA LYS A 1193 -1.21 94.29 -29.63
C LYS A 1193 -1.68 93.45 -28.44
N ASP A 1194 -0.94 92.40 -28.07
CA ASP A 1194 -1.27 91.61 -26.88
C ASP A 1194 -1.05 92.43 -25.60
N THR A 1195 -1.78 92.14 -24.53
CA THR A 1195 -1.64 92.84 -23.25
C THR A 1195 -0.37 92.39 -22.50
N LEU A 1196 0.07 93.13 -21.50
CA LEU A 1196 1.19 92.71 -20.64
C LEU A 1196 0.71 91.74 -19.54
N GLY A 1197 1.61 90.95 -18.97
CA GLY A 1197 1.33 90.04 -17.85
C GLY A 1197 1.34 88.54 -18.21
N PRO A 1198 0.98 87.68 -17.24
CA PRO A 1198 1.07 86.22 -17.39
C PRO A 1198 0.06 85.67 -18.39
N ARG A 1199 0.41 84.53 -18.99
CA ARG A 1199 -0.37 83.80 -20.00
C ARG A 1199 -0.41 82.33 -19.66
N ASP A 1200 -1.62 81.82 -19.47
CA ASP A 1200 -1.85 80.40 -19.31
C ASP A 1200 -1.94 79.74 -20.68
N LEU A 1201 -0.97 78.88 -20.95
CA LEU A 1201 -1.09 77.91 -22.03
C LEU A 1201 -1.87 76.71 -21.50
N THR A 1202 -2.97 76.39 -22.18
CA THR A 1202 -3.75 75.17 -21.95
C THR A 1202 -3.86 74.36 -23.25
N ALA A 1203 -3.97 73.05 -23.11
CA ALA A 1203 -4.16 72.11 -24.20
C ALA A 1203 -5.42 71.30 -23.97
N ALA A 1204 -6.30 71.25 -24.97
CA ALA A 1204 -7.53 70.47 -24.94
C ALA A 1204 -7.64 69.60 -26.19
N ARG A 1205 -8.25 68.42 -26.04
CA ARG A 1205 -8.48 67.51 -27.17
C ARG A 1205 -9.46 68.11 -28.18
N VAL A 1206 -9.18 67.87 -29.46
CA VAL A 1206 -10.11 68.10 -30.58
C VAL A 1206 -10.59 66.78 -31.17
N SER A 1207 -9.68 65.87 -31.50
CA SER A 1207 -9.98 64.54 -32.04
C SER A 1207 -8.83 63.55 -31.75
N GLY A 1208 -9.06 62.24 -31.96
CA GLY A 1208 -8.10 61.18 -31.61
C GLY A 1208 -8.35 60.58 -30.21
N PRO A 1209 -7.43 59.82 -29.61
CA PRO A 1209 -7.63 59.22 -28.29
C PRO A 1209 -7.89 60.27 -27.18
N ALA A 1210 -8.65 59.90 -26.15
CA ALA A 1210 -9.10 60.81 -25.10
C ALA A 1210 -8.01 61.13 -24.07
N PHE A 1211 -7.91 62.40 -23.66
CA PHE A 1211 -7.10 62.90 -22.54
C PHE A 1211 -7.77 64.15 -21.94
N GLY A 1212 -7.49 64.45 -20.66
CA GLY A 1212 -8.06 65.61 -19.96
C GLY A 1212 -7.40 66.93 -20.35
N PRO A 1213 -8.01 68.09 -20.02
CA PRO A 1213 -7.37 69.38 -20.27
C PRO A 1213 -6.05 69.50 -19.49
N VAL A 1214 -5.01 70.00 -20.13
CA VAL A 1214 -3.66 70.17 -19.57
C VAL A 1214 -3.34 71.65 -19.49
N ARG A 1215 -2.69 72.08 -18.42
CA ARG A 1215 -2.16 73.44 -18.27
C ARG A 1215 -0.63 73.38 -18.17
N ALA A 1216 0.06 74.35 -18.75
CA ALA A 1216 1.48 74.53 -18.51
C ALA A 1216 1.72 74.82 -17.02
N PRO A 1217 2.77 74.25 -16.39
CA PRO A 1217 3.04 74.48 -14.97
C PRO A 1217 3.39 75.93 -14.66
N GLU A 1218 4.04 76.61 -15.61
CA GLU A 1218 4.41 78.02 -15.50
C GLU A 1218 3.73 78.84 -16.60
N PRO A 1219 3.14 80.01 -16.27
CA PRO A 1219 2.58 80.89 -17.27
C PRO A 1219 3.69 81.60 -18.04
N PHE A 1220 3.48 81.82 -19.34
CA PHE A 1220 4.39 82.66 -20.12
C PHE A 1220 4.16 84.13 -19.79
N LEU A 1221 5.21 84.91 -19.52
CA LEU A 1221 5.12 86.31 -19.14
C LEU A 1221 5.34 87.23 -20.35
N VAL A 1222 4.31 87.99 -20.75
CA VAL A 1222 4.44 89.04 -21.76
C VAL A 1222 4.90 90.33 -21.09
N VAL A 1223 6.06 90.84 -21.50
CA VAL A 1223 6.69 92.03 -20.91
C VAL A 1223 6.90 93.15 -21.94
N PRO A 1224 7.07 94.42 -21.53
CA PRO A 1224 7.50 95.49 -22.44
C PRO A 1224 8.76 95.11 -23.23
N ARG A 1225 8.93 95.65 -24.45
CA ARG A 1225 10.11 95.38 -25.31
C ARG A 1225 11.46 95.67 -24.64
N GLU A 1226 11.47 96.57 -23.67
CA GLU A 1226 12.63 96.97 -22.87
C GLU A 1226 13.11 95.87 -21.90
N LEU A 1227 12.28 94.86 -21.62
CA LEU A 1227 12.51 93.79 -20.65
C LEU A 1227 12.63 92.39 -21.28
N GLY A 1228 12.88 92.31 -22.60
CA GLY A 1228 12.95 91.05 -23.34
C GLY A 1228 14.11 90.13 -22.88
N PRO A 1229 14.04 88.80 -23.14
CA PRO A 1229 15.07 87.85 -22.74
C PRO A 1229 16.44 88.18 -23.37
N PRO A 1230 17.57 87.93 -22.67
CA PRO A 1230 18.89 88.32 -23.14
C PRO A 1230 19.21 87.59 -24.46
N VAL A 1231 19.23 88.32 -25.56
CA VAL A 1231 19.67 87.80 -26.86
C VAL A 1231 21.21 87.79 -26.85
N PHE A 1232 21.79 86.58 -26.74
CA PHE A 1232 23.14 86.19 -27.15
C PHE A 1232 24.24 87.28 -27.11
N ALA A 1233 24.88 87.44 -25.95
CA ALA A 1233 26.28 87.87 -25.87
C ALA A 1233 27.14 86.61 -25.65
N GLY A 1234 27.76 86.09 -26.72
CA GLY A 1234 28.58 84.87 -26.61
C GLY A 1234 29.04 84.26 -27.94
N ARG A 1235 29.69 85.06 -28.80
CA ARG A 1235 30.74 84.57 -29.72
C ARG A 1235 31.93 85.53 -29.58
N GLY A 1236 33.05 84.97 -29.13
CA GLY A 1236 34.28 85.63 -28.71
C GLY A 1236 34.98 84.68 -27.78
#